data_AF-A0A956PKY8-F1
#
_entry.id   AF-A0A956PKY8-F1
#
_cell.length_a   1.000
_cell.length_b   1.000
_cell.length_c   1.000
_cell.angle_alpha   90.00
_cell.angle_beta   90.00
_cell.angle_gamma   90.00
#
_symmetry.space_group_name_H-M   'P 1'
#
loop_
_entity.id
_entity.type
_entity.pdbx_description
1 polymer ?
#
loop_
_entity_poly.entity_id
_entity_poly.type
_entity_poly.pdbx_seq_one_letter_code
_entity_poly.pdbx_strand_id
1 'polypeptide(L)'
;MFYSSSIESVTVFQSGAEVTRRVTIPEEGLELPLSVSVGSLPLCLQDASVSAAVRGKEAALESLEATVGVELSSDLPLRRKELLDCEQALEETREAIARAHRWIEMLDEISLPARPEAKPGDPPPPMELEARLKLLELRHDLREAWTGEVEELAVQVDALLERKAALTSDFSLETSLAKTVTLKVGGSGRLQGGERMEFTYRVPGARWTAGYILRFDKDLARVQTQLRAMVAQETGEDWSEVDLSVSSATLQEIREMPELRSVRIGKDQPPPPLPSWKQPPQDTESLFQDFDRKLERERTPEAGPPAKPMFRPNSVEELSVGQQVAIIMMSLPPERSAELFSHMGPDLIQRVTLEITRLPQVSAAFRAEVLRRARAHDLIGDHHYRDRLIELLCDAVVEAERGGPGGGGASFDEGDDGESGEFFSEVRLAAASVPMEADLMKRRISPQKKKKESLFRARPKPKPIIKENPLARQYSRLVMRSAQQTDRGRLKHQSLGEQVLAEARRHGLPVEDLKAQIDEAIRRAEQVTRTSLPAGCFPPEWPGQEQFDLFYRAKTKCSVPSDGAYHGQVLFSLEGECKSHYVAVPREASQVFRAVEVVGKEALPRGPADIYLDKTFLLSGPFEGLPPGGVLQMALGVEERIEIVRNTRFKESSSGMVSKSRNLEHTIEVEVKNGLGRAAEIEVRERLPQPDQLTKEVEVVVNRSAPEWEAFEPKEQPGFEGGYRWRTSLEPGERTKMEAVYTVTLPFKYELEGGNRRD
;
A
#
# COMPACT_ATOMS: atom_id res chain seq x y z
N MET A 1 11.60 11.31 27.26
CA MET A 1 12.33 12.57 26.94
C MET A 1 12.55 12.63 25.45
N PHE A 2 12.64 13.82 24.85
CA PHE A 2 12.94 13.94 23.42
C PHE A 2 14.42 13.76 23.10
N TYR A 3 14.72 13.08 22.01
CA TYR A 3 16.08 12.86 21.47
C TYR A 3 16.11 13.12 19.97
N SER A 4 17.24 13.62 19.48
CA SER A 4 17.47 13.78 18.04
C SER A 4 17.63 12.41 17.36
N SER A 5 17.34 12.37 16.07
CA SER A 5 17.56 11.20 15.22
C SER A 5 17.97 11.63 13.82
N SER A 6 18.64 10.74 13.09
CA SER A 6 19.02 10.93 11.70
C SER A 6 18.53 9.74 10.87
N ILE A 7 18.12 9.99 9.62
CA ILE A 7 17.82 8.92 8.68
C ILE A 7 19.14 8.26 8.30
N GLU A 8 19.27 6.96 8.56
CA GLU A 8 20.48 6.20 8.24
C GLU A 8 20.40 5.61 6.83
N SER A 9 19.25 5.01 6.50
CA SER A 9 19.01 4.31 5.24
C SER A 9 17.55 4.38 4.82
N VAL A 10 17.32 4.40 3.50
CA VAL A 10 15.98 4.36 2.90
C VAL A 10 15.94 3.30 1.81
N THR A 11 14.92 2.45 1.81
CA THR A 11 14.62 1.53 0.70
C THR A 11 13.35 1.98 -0.01
N VAL A 12 13.45 2.40 -1.27
CA VAL A 12 12.29 2.81 -2.08
C VAL A 12 11.77 1.61 -2.87
N PHE A 13 10.46 1.39 -2.85
CA PHE A 13 9.77 0.28 -3.52
C PHE A 13 9.04 0.78 -4.78
N GLN A 14 8.33 -0.08 -5.52
CA GLN A 14 7.50 0.39 -6.65
C GLN A 14 6.51 1.50 -6.26
N SER A 15 6.06 1.47 -5.00
CA SER A 15 5.20 2.43 -4.34
C SER A 15 5.49 2.39 -2.84
N GLY A 16 5.78 3.55 -2.27
CA GLY A 16 6.24 3.74 -0.89
C GLY A 16 7.73 3.48 -0.66
N ALA A 17 8.19 3.82 0.55
CA ALA A 17 9.52 3.57 1.04
C ALA A 17 9.50 3.03 2.47
N GLU A 18 10.54 2.28 2.83
CA GLU A 18 10.87 1.88 4.20
C GLU A 18 12.10 2.68 4.66
N VAL A 19 11.94 3.47 5.71
CA VAL A 19 12.89 4.45 6.24
C VAL A 19 13.39 3.97 7.61
N THR A 20 14.71 3.91 7.80
CA THR A 20 15.33 3.58 9.09
C THR A 20 16.06 4.80 9.65
N ARG A 21 15.68 5.21 10.87
CA ARG A 21 16.35 6.26 11.63
C ARG A 21 17.19 5.67 12.76
N ARG A 22 18.37 6.24 12.98
CA ARG A 22 19.18 6.04 14.18
C ARG A 22 18.88 7.15 15.18
N VAL A 23 18.66 6.80 16.45
CA VAL A 23 18.49 7.76 17.55
C VAL A 23 19.85 8.12 18.14
N THR A 24 20.08 9.39 18.44
CA THR A 24 21.33 9.87 19.04
C THR A 24 21.36 9.53 20.53
N ILE A 25 22.23 8.60 20.93
CA ILE A 25 22.52 8.31 22.34
C ILE A 25 23.61 9.28 22.82
N PRO A 26 23.41 10.03 23.93
CA PRO A 26 24.44 10.91 24.51
C PRO A 26 25.73 10.15 24.86
N GLU A 27 26.87 10.84 24.92
CA GLU A 27 28.15 10.23 25.32
C GLU A 27 28.10 9.65 26.74
N GLU A 28 27.38 10.32 27.64
CA GLU A 28 27.08 9.86 29.01
C GLU A 28 26.30 8.53 29.06
N GLY A 29 25.66 8.13 27.95
CA GLY A 29 24.83 6.95 27.85
C GLY A 29 23.49 7.04 28.60
N LEU A 30 22.64 6.04 28.41
CA LEU A 30 21.29 5.97 28.98
C LEU A 30 21.13 4.71 29.82
N GLU A 31 20.67 4.84 31.05
CA GLU A 31 20.36 3.71 31.95
C GLU A 31 19.00 3.10 31.62
N LEU A 32 18.84 1.80 31.86
CA LEU A 32 17.57 1.08 31.68
C LEU A 32 16.84 0.86 33.02
N PRO A 33 15.49 0.88 33.04
CA PRO A 33 14.58 1.09 31.91
C PRO A 33 14.42 2.57 31.52
N LEU A 34 14.13 2.86 30.24
CA LEU A 34 14.02 4.23 29.71
C LEU A 34 12.80 4.47 28.84
N SER A 35 12.51 5.75 28.56
CA SER A 35 11.49 6.19 27.59
C SER A 35 12.02 7.35 26.74
N VAL A 36 12.30 7.05 25.48
CA VAL A 36 12.91 7.91 24.46
C VAL A 36 11.86 8.25 23.41
N SER A 37 11.60 9.54 23.20
CA SER A 37 10.66 10.06 22.21
C SER A 37 11.43 10.75 21.09
N VAL A 38 10.99 10.55 19.85
CA VAL A 38 11.55 11.17 18.65
C VAL A 38 10.39 11.81 17.91
N GLY A 39 10.38 13.14 17.80
CA GLY A 39 9.39 13.91 17.02
C GLY A 39 9.89 14.25 15.63
N SER A 40 9.17 15.17 14.95
CA SER A 40 9.46 15.57 13.56
C SER A 40 9.49 14.37 12.60
N LEU A 41 8.41 13.57 12.58
CA LEU A 41 8.22 12.42 11.69
C LEU A 41 6.97 12.59 10.81
N PRO A 42 6.88 11.89 9.64
CA PRO A 42 5.84 12.12 8.64
C PRO A 42 4.41 11.93 9.15
N LEU A 43 3.50 12.81 8.75
CA LEU A 43 2.05 12.55 8.93
C LEU A 43 1.59 11.34 8.10
N CYS A 44 2.23 11.07 6.95
CA CYS A 44 1.97 9.90 6.11
C CYS A 44 2.60 8.58 6.59
N LEU A 45 3.38 8.59 7.69
CA LEU A 45 3.98 7.38 8.29
C LEU A 45 2.90 6.37 8.67
N GLN A 46 3.09 5.10 8.34
CA GLN A 46 2.13 4.04 8.64
C GLN A 46 2.33 3.51 10.06
N ASP A 47 1.42 3.83 11.00
CA ASP A 47 1.56 3.48 12.43
C ASP A 47 1.87 1.99 12.66
N ALA A 48 1.22 1.10 11.90
CA ALA A 48 1.38 -0.35 11.99
C ALA A 48 2.65 -0.91 11.31
N SER A 49 3.44 -0.07 10.63
CA SER A 49 4.74 -0.45 10.07
C SER A 49 5.88 -0.34 11.09
N VAL A 50 5.70 0.47 12.15
CA VAL A 50 6.80 0.82 13.05
C VAL A 50 7.32 -0.41 13.79
N SER A 51 8.64 -0.53 13.76
CA SER A 51 9.43 -1.53 14.48
C SER A 51 10.74 -0.88 14.95
N ALA A 52 11.31 -1.39 16.04
CA ALA A 52 12.53 -0.86 16.62
C ALA A 52 13.55 -1.96 16.90
N ALA A 53 14.82 -1.58 16.98
CA ALA A 53 15.91 -2.46 17.37
C ALA A 53 16.91 -1.70 18.26
N VAL A 54 17.36 -2.36 19.33
CA VAL A 54 18.34 -1.83 20.28
C VAL A 54 19.47 -2.83 20.43
N ARG A 55 20.72 -2.34 20.45
CA ARG A 55 21.92 -3.16 20.55
C ARG A 55 23.00 -2.45 21.35
N GLY A 56 22.99 -2.69 22.66
CA GLY A 56 24.11 -2.39 23.56
C GLY A 56 25.01 -3.61 23.80
N LYS A 57 26.21 -3.36 24.36
CA LYS A 57 27.13 -4.41 24.85
C LYS A 57 26.78 -4.84 26.28
N GLU A 58 26.42 -3.85 27.11
CA GLU A 58 26.21 -3.91 28.57
C GLU A 58 24.73 -3.84 28.97
N ALA A 59 23.85 -3.40 28.07
CA ALA A 59 22.40 -3.46 28.26
C ALA A 59 21.87 -4.90 28.16
N ALA A 60 21.21 -5.35 29.23
CA ALA A 60 20.37 -6.55 29.25
C ALA A 60 18.92 -6.16 28.95
N LEU A 61 18.51 -6.35 27.70
CA LEU A 61 17.20 -5.95 27.18
C LEU A 61 16.12 -6.99 27.52
N GLU A 62 14.96 -6.53 27.97
CA GLU A 62 13.81 -7.37 28.35
C GLU A 62 12.54 -7.06 27.53
N SER A 63 12.28 -5.81 27.15
CA SER A 63 11.06 -5.42 26.39
C SER A 63 11.22 -4.15 25.52
N LEU A 64 10.34 -4.01 24.51
CA LEU A 64 10.30 -2.95 23.47
C LEU A 64 10.01 -1.54 24.06
N GLU A 65 8.75 -1.13 24.30
CA GLU A 65 7.68 -1.02 23.28
C GLU A 65 8.10 0.01 22.20
N ALA A 66 7.67 -0.14 20.94
CA ALA A 66 7.61 0.98 19.99
C ALA A 66 6.17 1.54 19.84
N THR A 67 5.99 2.86 20.03
CA THR A 67 4.66 3.49 20.08
C THR A 67 4.58 4.82 19.30
N VAL A 68 3.62 4.95 18.37
CA VAL A 68 3.46 6.14 17.50
C VAL A 68 2.47 7.14 18.07
N GLY A 69 2.87 8.36 18.38
CA GLY A 69 2.01 9.47 18.81
C GLY A 69 1.97 10.61 17.78
N VAL A 70 1.40 11.74 18.19
CA VAL A 70 1.38 13.00 17.44
C VAL A 70 1.76 14.13 18.38
N GLU A 71 2.48 15.12 17.85
CA GLU A 71 2.95 16.30 18.56
C GLU A 71 2.55 17.57 17.80
N LEU A 72 2.13 18.59 18.54
CA LEU A 72 1.77 19.90 18.05
C LEU A 72 2.94 20.86 18.26
N SER A 73 3.29 21.63 17.24
CA SER A 73 4.25 22.73 17.37
C SER A 73 3.73 23.80 18.33
N SER A 74 4.61 24.35 19.16
CA SER A 74 4.30 25.43 20.11
C SER A 74 3.70 26.67 19.45
N ASP A 75 4.03 26.89 18.19
CA ASP A 75 3.78 28.13 17.47
C ASP A 75 2.44 28.09 16.71
N LEU A 76 1.86 26.89 16.53
CA LEU A 76 0.63 26.69 15.77
C LEU A 76 -0.58 27.48 16.34
N PRO A 77 -0.82 27.56 17.66
CA PRO A 77 -1.91 28.37 18.20
C PRO A 77 -1.74 29.86 17.90
N LEU A 78 -0.50 30.36 17.89
CA LEU A 78 -0.19 31.77 17.58
C LEU A 78 -0.38 32.05 16.09
N ARG A 79 0.23 31.26 15.21
CA ARG A 79 0.09 31.41 13.74
C ARG A 79 -1.36 31.25 13.28
N ARG A 80 -2.13 30.34 13.90
CA ARG A 80 -3.57 30.22 13.62
C ARG A 80 -4.34 31.49 14.04
N LYS A 81 -3.98 32.11 15.17
CA LYS A 81 -4.58 33.39 15.56
C LYS A 81 -4.24 34.48 14.55
N GLU A 82 -2.98 34.61 14.13
CA GLU A 82 -2.59 35.58 13.10
C GLU A 82 -3.35 35.39 11.78
N LEU A 83 -3.60 34.14 11.36
CA LEU A 83 -4.41 33.84 10.18
C LEU A 83 -5.87 34.27 10.37
N LEU A 84 -6.50 33.98 11.51
CA LEU A 84 -7.87 34.39 11.82
C LEU A 84 -8.02 35.92 11.93
N ASP A 85 -7.08 36.59 12.61
CA ASP A 85 -7.02 38.05 12.71
C ASP A 85 -6.89 38.67 11.30
N CYS A 86 -6.08 38.06 10.42
CA CYS A 86 -5.89 38.49 9.02
C CYS A 86 -7.13 38.22 8.14
N GLU A 87 -7.84 37.11 8.33
CA GLU A 87 -9.09 36.82 7.62
C GLU A 87 -10.23 37.75 8.04
N GLN A 88 -10.32 38.09 9.33
CA GLN A 88 -11.28 39.08 9.82
C GLN A 88 -10.99 40.47 9.23
N ALA A 89 -9.74 40.93 9.27
CA ALA A 89 -9.33 42.22 8.70
C ALA A 89 -9.62 42.31 7.20
N LEU A 90 -9.42 41.23 6.44
CA LEU A 90 -9.73 41.15 5.01
C LEU A 90 -11.23 41.40 4.74
N GLU A 91 -12.11 40.78 5.53
CA GLU A 91 -13.55 40.93 5.35
C GLU A 91 -14.06 42.30 5.83
N GLU A 92 -13.55 42.82 6.94
CA GLU A 92 -13.83 44.20 7.40
C GLU A 92 -13.42 45.26 6.36
N THR A 93 -12.28 45.05 5.67
CA THR A 93 -11.79 45.92 4.58
C THR A 93 -12.67 45.80 3.33
N ARG A 94 -13.11 44.59 2.97
CA ARG A 94 -14.06 44.37 1.86
C ARG A 94 -15.41 45.03 2.13
N GLU A 95 -15.92 44.96 3.35
CA GLU A 95 -17.11 45.71 3.72
C GLU A 95 -16.88 47.23 3.63
N ALA A 96 -15.68 47.73 3.93
CA ALA A 96 -15.35 49.15 3.81
C ALA A 96 -15.39 49.60 2.35
N ILE A 97 -14.78 48.86 1.43
CA ILE A 97 -14.88 49.09 -0.02
C ILE A 97 -16.35 49.06 -0.47
N ALA A 98 -17.13 48.07 -0.01
CA ALA A 98 -18.56 47.99 -0.33
C ALA A 98 -19.38 49.15 0.27
N ARG A 99 -18.99 49.71 1.42
CA ARG A 99 -19.57 50.95 1.99
C ARG A 99 -19.23 52.15 1.11
N ALA A 100 -17.97 52.32 0.71
CA ALA A 100 -17.51 53.42 -0.12
C ALA A 100 -18.14 53.42 -1.53
N HIS A 101 -18.23 52.26 -2.19
CA HIS A 101 -18.94 52.15 -3.47
C HIS A 101 -20.40 52.61 -3.39
N ARG A 102 -21.14 52.26 -2.32
CA ARG A 102 -22.53 52.73 -2.13
C ARG A 102 -22.62 54.25 -1.95
N TRP A 103 -21.61 54.90 -1.35
CA TRP A 103 -21.55 56.37 -1.30
C TRP A 103 -21.27 56.97 -2.69
N ILE A 104 -20.40 56.35 -3.49
CA ILE A 104 -20.10 56.78 -4.87
C ILE A 104 -21.36 56.64 -5.77
N GLU A 105 -22.07 55.51 -5.68
CA GLU A 105 -23.35 55.29 -6.39
C GLU A 105 -24.39 56.36 -5.99
N MET A 106 -24.58 56.57 -4.68
CA MET A 106 -25.52 57.58 -4.17
C MET A 106 -25.14 59.01 -4.59
N LEU A 107 -23.84 59.32 -4.72
CA LEU A 107 -23.38 60.62 -5.24
C LEU A 107 -23.69 60.78 -6.73
N ASP A 108 -23.59 59.73 -7.55
CA ASP A 108 -23.96 59.79 -8.97
C ASP A 108 -25.47 59.97 -9.20
N GLU A 109 -26.32 59.43 -8.31
CA GLU A 109 -27.76 59.68 -8.32
C GLU A 109 -28.15 61.15 -8.03
N ILE A 110 -27.23 61.97 -7.49
CA ILE A 110 -27.45 63.41 -7.27
C ILE A 110 -27.45 64.15 -8.62
N SER A 111 -28.64 64.21 -9.22
CA SER A 111 -28.95 64.97 -10.42
C SER A 111 -29.20 66.45 -10.12
N LEU A 112 -28.82 67.34 -11.06
CA LEU A 112 -29.18 68.75 -10.96
C LEU A 112 -30.67 68.94 -11.26
N PRO A 113 -31.46 69.63 -10.42
CA PRO A 113 -32.88 69.82 -10.66
C PRO A 113 -33.11 70.55 -11.98
N ALA A 114 -33.92 69.97 -12.87
CA ALA A 114 -34.18 70.48 -14.21
C ALA A 114 -34.67 71.94 -14.17
N ARG A 115 -34.30 72.73 -15.18
CA ARG A 115 -34.81 74.11 -15.30
C ARG A 115 -36.32 74.03 -15.57
N PRO A 116 -37.18 74.71 -14.78
CA PRO A 116 -38.61 74.71 -15.02
C PRO A 116 -38.94 75.19 -16.43
N GLU A 117 -39.89 74.54 -17.09
CA GLU A 117 -40.32 74.93 -18.43
C GLU A 117 -40.91 76.34 -18.44
N ALA A 118 -40.47 77.15 -19.41
CA ALA A 118 -41.02 78.49 -19.63
C ALA A 118 -42.38 78.38 -20.32
N LYS A 119 -43.32 79.29 -20.00
CA LYS A 119 -44.56 79.40 -20.77
C LYS A 119 -44.24 79.90 -22.18
N PRO A 120 -44.99 79.49 -23.22
CA PRO A 120 -44.75 79.96 -24.58
C PRO A 120 -44.80 81.50 -24.69
N GLY A 121 -43.64 82.11 -24.95
CA GLY A 121 -43.46 83.56 -25.06
C GLY A 121 -42.75 84.24 -23.88
N ASP A 122 -42.67 83.60 -22.72
CA ASP A 122 -41.95 84.15 -21.56
C ASP A 122 -40.43 83.86 -21.65
N PRO A 123 -39.55 84.78 -21.20
CA PRO A 123 -38.13 84.49 -21.05
C PRO A 123 -37.93 83.40 -19.98
N PRO A 124 -37.05 82.41 -20.20
CA PRO A 124 -36.97 81.25 -19.31
C PRO A 124 -36.40 81.62 -17.93
N PRO A 125 -36.91 81.03 -16.83
CA PRO A 125 -36.62 81.49 -15.46
C PRO A 125 -35.12 81.63 -15.16
N PRO A 126 -34.69 82.65 -14.40
CA PRO A 126 -33.30 82.78 -13.99
C PRO A 126 -32.86 81.53 -13.21
N MET A 127 -31.59 81.16 -13.36
CA MET A 127 -31.02 79.95 -12.80
C MET A 127 -29.84 80.30 -11.91
N GLU A 128 -29.89 79.89 -10.64
CA GLU A 128 -28.81 80.07 -9.67
C GLU A 128 -27.59 79.24 -10.07
N LEU A 129 -26.76 79.79 -10.96
CA LEU A 129 -25.61 79.12 -11.53
C LEU A 129 -24.56 78.80 -10.45
N GLU A 130 -24.30 79.73 -9.54
CA GLU A 130 -23.32 79.57 -8.46
C GLU A 130 -23.69 78.42 -7.51
N ALA A 131 -24.97 78.28 -7.14
CA ALA A 131 -25.45 77.17 -6.32
C ALA A 131 -25.32 75.81 -7.02
N ARG A 132 -25.46 75.78 -8.36
CA ARG A 132 -25.33 74.56 -9.17
C ARG A 132 -23.87 74.17 -9.38
N LEU A 133 -22.97 75.15 -9.55
CA LEU A 133 -21.53 74.94 -9.58
C LEU A 133 -21.04 74.37 -8.24
N LYS A 134 -21.39 75.00 -7.11
CA LYS A 134 -21.04 74.51 -5.76
C LYS A 134 -21.54 73.09 -5.45
N LEU A 135 -22.69 72.70 -5.99
CA LEU A 135 -23.19 71.32 -5.86
C LEU A 135 -22.43 70.33 -6.77
N LEU A 136 -22.00 70.75 -7.96
CA LEU A 136 -21.14 69.93 -8.82
C LEU A 136 -19.73 69.78 -8.25
N GLU A 137 -19.15 70.86 -7.72
CA GLU A 137 -17.87 70.90 -7.00
C GLU A 137 -17.92 69.95 -5.79
N LEU A 138 -18.86 70.15 -4.85
CA LEU A 138 -19.02 69.28 -3.68
C LEU A 138 -19.21 67.79 -4.05
N ARG A 139 -19.95 67.50 -5.13
CA ARG A 139 -20.14 66.13 -5.62
C ARG A 139 -18.87 65.55 -6.24
N HIS A 140 -18.07 66.37 -6.91
CA HIS A 140 -16.77 65.98 -7.47
C HIS A 140 -15.76 65.71 -6.34
N ASP A 141 -15.63 66.63 -5.38
CA ASP A 141 -14.70 66.54 -4.25
C ASP A 141 -15.00 65.29 -3.39
N LEU A 142 -16.28 65.07 -3.07
CA LEU A 142 -16.71 63.88 -2.31
C LEU A 142 -16.51 62.58 -3.10
N ARG A 143 -16.74 62.59 -4.43
CA ARG A 143 -16.49 61.41 -5.28
C ARG A 143 -15.00 61.09 -5.33
N GLU A 144 -14.15 62.10 -5.51
CA GLU A 144 -12.69 61.93 -5.55
C GLU A 144 -12.17 61.38 -4.22
N ALA A 145 -12.60 61.95 -3.08
CA ALA A 145 -12.27 61.45 -1.75
C ALA A 145 -12.69 59.98 -1.53
N TRP A 146 -13.94 59.61 -1.86
CA TRP A 146 -14.38 58.21 -1.75
C TRP A 146 -13.69 57.27 -2.76
N THR A 147 -13.25 57.77 -3.91
CA THR A 147 -12.49 56.96 -4.88
C THR A 147 -11.07 56.70 -4.37
N GLY A 148 -10.42 57.71 -3.79
CA GLY A 148 -9.13 57.54 -3.12
C GLY A 148 -9.20 56.57 -1.93
N GLU A 149 -10.25 56.66 -1.10
CA GLU A 149 -10.51 55.69 -0.03
C GLU A 149 -10.65 54.25 -0.57
N VAL A 150 -11.33 54.05 -1.71
CA VAL A 150 -11.41 52.73 -2.39
C VAL A 150 -10.04 52.26 -2.89
N GLU A 151 -9.21 53.14 -3.45
CA GLU A 151 -7.87 52.80 -3.91
C GLU A 151 -6.94 52.43 -2.73
N GLU A 152 -6.96 53.17 -1.62
CA GLU A 152 -6.20 52.86 -0.40
C GLU A 152 -6.67 51.53 0.25
N LEU A 153 -7.98 51.28 0.30
CA LEU A 153 -8.53 50.02 0.82
C LEU A 153 -8.24 48.84 -0.12
N ALA A 154 -8.17 49.04 -1.45
CA ALA A 154 -7.77 48.00 -2.39
C ALA A 154 -6.32 47.56 -2.18
N VAL A 155 -5.40 48.53 -1.98
CA VAL A 155 -3.99 48.23 -1.62
C VAL A 155 -3.91 47.47 -0.27
N GLN A 156 -4.78 47.77 0.68
CA GLN A 156 -4.88 47.00 1.93
C GLN A 156 -5.40 45.57 1.71
N VAL A 157 -6.37 45.36 0.82
CA VAL A 157 -6.83 44.02 0.43
C VAL A 157 -5.70 43.22 -0.21
N ASP A 158 -4.95 43.78 -1.14
CA ASP A 158 -3.81 43.09 -1.78
C ASP A 158 -2.72 42.75 -0.76
N ALA A 159 -2.36 43.68 0.13
CA ALA A 159 -1.39 43.42 1.21
C ALA A 159 -1.88 42.34 2.21
N LEU A 160 -3.19 42.29 2.51
CA LEU A 160 -3.79 41.24 3.34
C LEU A 160 -3.87 39.89 2.60
N LEU A 161 -4.05 39.88 1.27
CA LEU A 161 -3.97 38.68 0.45
C LEU A 161 -2.52 38.15 0.38
N GLU A 162 -1.52 39.02 0.24
CA GLU A 162 -0.11 38.64 0.34
C GLU A 162 0.25 38.13 1.74
N ARG A 163 -0.19 38.81 2.81
CA ARG A 163 0.04 38.33 4.20
C ARG A 163 -0.65 37.01 4.44
N LYS A 164 -1.87 36.81 3.94
CA LYS A 164 -2.57 35.53 3.99
C LYS A 164 -1.85 34.45 3.20
N ALA A 165 -1.36 34.75 2.00
CA ALA A 165 -0.60 33.83 1.17
C ALA A 165 0.73 33.40 1.84
N ALA A 166 1.46 34.34 2.44
CA ALA A 166 2.67 34.06 3.21
C ALA A 166 2.36 33.19 4.45
N LEU A 167 1.33 33.55 5.22
CA LEU A 167 0.87 32.74 6.35
C LEU A 167 0.44 31.33 5.92
N THR A 168 -0.21 31.16 4.76
CA THR A 168 -0.64 29.83 4.27
C THR A 168 0.47 29.04 3.56
N SER A 169 1.50 29.68 3.01
CA SER A 169 2.70 29.01 2.48
C SER A 169 3.64 28.55 3.60
N ASP A 170 3.82 29.35 4.64
CA ASP A 170 4.54 28.98 5.87
C ASP A 170 3.78 27.94 6.71
N PHE A 171 2.50 27.70 6.37
CA PHE A 171 1.67 26.57 6.81
C PHE A 171 1.94 25.28 6.01
N SER A 172 3.07 25.21 5.28
CA SER A 172 3.62 23.93 4.80
C SER A 172 3.65 22.92 5.95
N LEU A 173 3.08 21.73 5.69
CA LEU A 173 2.50 20.85 6.71
C LEU A 173 3.51 20.13 7.62
N GLU A 174 4.79 20.48 7.51
CA GLU A 174 5.93 19.85 8.19
C GLU A 174 6.24 20.54 9.54
N THR A 175 5.78 21.77 9.76
CA THR A 175 6.17 22.59 10.94
C THR A 175 5.06 22.80 11.98
N SER A 176 3.82 22.37 11.71
CA SER A 176 2.66 22.55 12.58
C SER A 176 2.34 21.31 13.45
N LEU A 177 2.44 20.13 12.84
CA LEU A 177 1.94 18.87 13.37
C LEU A 177 2.84 17.74 12.85
N ALA A 178 3.46 16.98 13.76
CA ALA A 178 4.34 15.88 13.39
C ALA A 178 3.94 14.60 14.11
N LYS A 179 4.27 13.43 13.55
CA LYS A 179 4.23 12.19 14.32
C LYS A 179 5.43 12.09 15.26
N THR A 180 5.24 11.35 16.34
CA THR A 180 6.31 10.99 17.27
C THR A 180 6.42 9.48 17.37
N VAL A 181 7.63 8.95 17.55
CA VAL A 181 7.87 7.56 17.95
C VAL A 181 8.48 7.56 19.34
N THR A 182 7.79 6.94 20.30
CA THR A 182 8.29 6.72 21.66
C THR A 182 8.66 5.24 21.84
N LEU A 183 9.92 5.01 22.19
CA LEU A 183 10.55 3.73 22.50
C LEU A 183 10.66 3.57 24.02
N LYS A 184 10.14 2.48 24.60
CA LYS A 184 10.09 2.24 26.06
C LYS A 184 10.91 1.03 26.50
N VAL A 185 12.23 1.12 26.36
CA VAL A 185 13.14 -0.01 26.54
C VAL A 185 13.15 -0.49 28.00
N GLY A 186 12.61 -1.68 28.23
CA GLY A 186 12.69 -2.38 29.51
C GLY A 186 13.93 -3.27 29.60
N GLY A 187 14.49 -3.38 30.80
CA GLY A 187 15.70 -4.16 31.08
C GLY A 187 16.60 -3.52 32.14
N SER A 188 17.86 -3.91 32.15
CA SER A 188 18.87 -3.43 33.11
C SER A 188 20.23 -3.14 32.44
N GLY A 189 21.07 -2.35 33.11
CA GLY A 189 22.35 -1.89 32.56
C GLY A 189 22.26 -0.54 31.85
N ARG A 190 23.27 -0.21 31.02
CA ARG A 190 23.41 1.07 30.32
C ARG A 190 23.63 0.85 28.82
N LEU A 191 23.04 1.73 28.01
CA LEU A 191 23.41 1.92 26.60
C LEU A 191 24.46 3.02 26.53
N GLN A 192 25.65 2.73 26.01
CA GLN A 192 26.74 3.71 25.92
C GLN A 192 26.58 4.63 24.69
N GLY A 193 27.22 5.80 24.72
CA GLY A 193 27.34 6.67 23.55
C GLY A 193 27.90 5.92 22.34
N GLY A 194 27.27 6.11 21.17
CA GLY A 194 27.64 5.40 19.93
C GLY A 194 27.15 3.95 19.83
N GLU A 195 26.44 3.41 20.82
CA GLU A 195 25.69 2.16 20.66
C GLU A 195 24.43 2.35 19.78
N ARG A 196 23.88 1.27 19.24
CA ARG A 196 22.86 1.36 18.17
C ARG A 196 21.45 1.22 18.72
N MET A 197 20.70 2.32 18.72
CA MET A 197 19.25 2.35 18.87
C MET A 197 18.64 2.91 17.57
N GLU A 198 17.76 2.14 16.95
CA GLU A 198 17.17 2.47 15.65
C GLU A 198 15.69 2.09 15.58
N PHE A 199 14.94 2.76 14.72
CA PHE A 199 13.59 2.37 14.37
C PHE A 199 13.32 2.53 12.87
N THR A 200 12.46 1.66 12.36
CA THR A 200 12.10 1.57 10.94
C THR A 200 10.60 1.77 10.78
N TYR A 201 10.20 2.55 9.79
CA TYR A 201 8.82 2.86 9.45
C TYR A 201 8.62 2.90 7.93
N ARG A 202 7.36 2.86 7.49
CA ARG A 202 6.96 2.94 6.08
C ARG A 202 6.15 4.20 5.80
N VAL A 203 6.34 4.73 4.61
CA VAL A 203 5.63 5.89 4.06
C VAL A 203 5.15 5.55 2.65
N PRO A 204 3.94 5.95 2.23
CA PRO A 204 3.47 5.71 0.86
C PRO A 204 4.07 6.70 -0.15
N GLY A 205 4.53 7.87 0.31
CA GLY A 205 4.95 9.01 -0.51
C GLY A 205 6.26 8.90 -1.26
N ALA A 206 6.58 7.74 -1.84
CA ALA A 206 7.80 7.55 -2.61
C ALA A 206 7.60 6.61 -3.81
N ARG A 207 8.39 6.79 -4.86
CA ARG A 207 8.40 5.96 -6.07
C ARG A 207 9.77 6.01 -6.73
N TRP A 208 10.16 4.95 -7.45
CA TRP A 208 11.35 4.99 -8.31
C TRP A 208 11.14 4.32 -9.67
N THR A 209 12.03 4.64 -10.61
CA THR A 209 12.20 3.97 -11.90
C THR A 209 13.68 3.98 -12.30
N ALA A 210 14.11 3.04 -13.13
CA ALA A 210 15.50 2.94 -13.58
C ALA A 210 15.78 3.88 -14.76
N GLY A 211 17.01 4.38 -14.83
CA GLY A 211 17.55 5.09 -16.00
C GLY A 211 19.06 4.90 -16.10
N TYR A 212 19.61 4.93 -17.30
CA TYR A 212 20.99 4.51 -17.57
C TYR A 212 21.83 5.62 -18.17
N ILE A 213 23.15 5.53 -17.97
CA ILE A 213 24.13 6.12 -18.87
C ILE A 213 25.07 5.01 -19.32
N LEU A 214 25.21 4.84 -20.64
CA LEU A 214 26.10 3.86 -21.26
C LEU A 214 27.25 4.62 -21.93
N ARG A 215 28.49 4.31 -21.55
CA ARG A 215 29.69 4.93 -22.14
C ARG A 215 30.53 3.86 -22.82
N PHE A 216 30.53 3.87 -24.15
CA PHE A 216 31.37 3.00 -24.97
C PHE A 216 32.75 3.63 -25.19
N ASP A 217 33.78 2.78 -25.19
CA ASP A 217 35.07 3.17 -25.73
C ASP A 217 34.99 3.38 -27.25
N LYS A 218 35.98 4.10 -27.79
CA LYS A 218 36.09 4.43 -29.23
C LYS A 218 35.98 3.21 -30.14
N ASP A 219 36.38 2.05 -29.64
CA ASP A 219 36.46 0.80 -30.37
C ASP A 219 35.22 -0.11 -30.18
N LEU A 220 34.22 0.29 -29.40
CA LEU A 220 33.03 -0.52 -29.08
C LEU A 220 33.38 -1.90 -28.49
N ALA A 221 34.54 -2.00 -27.81
CA ALA A 221 35.04 -3.22 -27.18
C ALA A 221 34.70 -3.28 -25.69
N ARG A 222 34.42 -2.13 -25.06
CA ARG A 222 34.00 -2.01 -23.66
C ARG A 222 32.87 -1.01 -23.49
N VAL A 223 32.02 -1.28 -22.50
CA VAL A 223 31.01 -0.34 -22.00
C VAL A 223 31.15 -0.15 -20.49
N GLN A 224 31.04 1.10 -20.05
CA GLN A 224 30.70 1.41 -18.67
C GLN A 224 29.19 1.66 -18.58
N THR A 225 28.48 0.80 -17.85
CA THR A 225 27.04 0.90 -17.62
C THR A 225 26.80 1.51 -16.23
N GLN A 226 26.22 2.70 -16.19
CA GLN A 226 25.86 3.41 -14.96
C GLN A 226 24.35 3.35 -14.74
N LEU A 227 23.91 2.69 -13.68
CA LEU A 227 22.49 2.65 -13.27
C LEU A 227 22.19 3.83 -12.34
N ARG A 228 21.17 4.61 -12.71
CA ARG A 228 20.51 5.62 -11.89
C ARG A 228 19.14 5.10 -11.46
N ALA A 229 18.73 5.40 -10.22
CA ALA A 229 17.32 5.42 -9.85
C ALA A 229 16.82 6.86 -9.98
N MET A 230 15.82 7.08 -10.82
CA MET A 230 15.01 8.30 -10.74
C MET A 230 14.03 8.09 -9.60
N VAL A 231 14.23 8.78 -8.48
CA VAL A 231 13.43 8.68 -7.25
C VAL A 231 12.60 9.94 -7.08
N ALA A 232 11.29 9.78 -6.90
CA ALA A 232 10.39 10.86 -6.49
C ALA A 232 9.84 10.57 -5.10
N GLN A 233 9.80 11.58 -4.22
CA GLN A 233 9.19 11.45 -2.90
C GLN A 233 8.62 12.78 -2.38
N GLU A 234 7.51 12.68 -1.66
CA GLU A 234 6.81 13.77 -0.99
C GLU A 234 6.27 13.18 0.33
N THR A 235 7.19 12.91 1.26
CA THR A 235 6.85 12.24 2.52
C THR A 235 6.67 13.21 3.68
N GLY A 236 7.06 14.48 3.52
CA GLY A 236 7.17 15.45 4.61
C GLY A 236 8.55 15.46 5.27
N GLU A 237 9.56 14.84 4.64
CA GLU A 237 10.93 14.75 5.12
C GLU A 237 11.94 14.74 3.96
N ASP A 238 12.97 15.57 4.04
CA ASP A 238 14.14 15.50 3.16
C ASP A 238 15.06 14.34 3.57
N TRP A 239 15.42 13.48 2.62
CA TRP A 239 16.40 12.43 2.83
C TRP A 239 17.78 12.98 2.52
N SER A 240 18.53 13.45 3.53
CA SER A 240 19.89 13.97 3.37
C SER A 240 20.96 12.94 3.74
N GLU A 241 21.92 12.71 2.84
CA GLU A 241 23.07 11.81 2.98
C GLU A 241 22.73 10.41 3.50
N VAL A 242 21.66 9.81 2.98
CA VAL A 242 21.15 8.49 3.39
C VAL A 242 21.82 7.35 2.62
N ASP A 243 21.87 6.16 3.23
CA ASP A 243 22.15 4.92 2.49
C ASP A 243 20.91 4.52 1.69
N LEU A 244 20.82 5.01 0.45
CA LEU A 244 19.72 4.71 -0.45
C LEU A 244 19.81 3.28 -1.01
N SER A 245 18.68 2.58 -1.01
CA SER A 245 18.44 1.35 -1.75
C SER A 245 17.10 1.44 -2.49
N VAL A 246 16.93 0.66 -3.54
CA VAL A 246 15.69 0.58 -4.31
C VAL A 246 15.32 -0.87 -4.60
N SER A 247 14.02 -1.15 -4.70
CA SER A 247 13.46 -2.49 -4.88
C SER A 247 12.30 -2.49 -5.86
N SER A 248 12.23 -3.50 -6.74
CA SER A 248 11.06 -3.72 -7.61
C SER A 248 9.91 -4.41 -6.89
N ALA A 249 10.00 -4.69 -5.59
CA ALA A 249 8.94 -5.35 -4.84
C ALA A 249 7.78 -4.39 -4.51
N THR A 250 6.58 -4.95 -4.32
CA THR A 250 5.39 -4.20 -3.92
C THR A 250 5.22 -4.16 -2.40
N LEU A 251 5.66 -3.05 -1.80
CA LEU A 251 5.19 -2.41 -0.56
C LEU A 251 4.36 -3.24 0.45
N GLN A 252 3.14 -3.51 -0.02
CA GLN A 252 1.95 -3.82 0.77
C GLN A 252 1.20 -5.07 0.26
N GLU A 253 1.79 -5.87 -0.63
CA GLU A 253 1.08 -6.99 -1.26
C GLU A 253 1.01 -8.22 -0.32
N ILE A 254 -0.07 -8.30 0.47
CA ILE A 254 -0.44 -9.53 1.19
C ILE A 254 -1.04 -10.51 0.18
N ARG A 255 -0.21 -11.40 -0.37
CA ARG A 255 -0.69 -12.56 -1.13
C ARG A 255 -1.15 -13.64 -0.16
N GLU A 256 -2.46 -13.69 0.11
CA GLU A 256 -3.07 -14.81 0.84
C GLU A 256 -2.87 -16.13 0.08
N MET A 257 -2.59 -17.22 0.80
CA MET A 257 -2.44 -18.54 0.18
C MET A 257 -3.83 -19.05 -0.27
N PRO A 258 -4.04 -19.36 -1.56
CA PRO A 258 -5.35 -19.78 -2.04
C PRO A 258 -5.74 -21.13 -1.43
N GLU A 259 -6.94 -21.20 -0.84
CA GLU A 259 -7.45 -22.43 -0.23
C GLU A 259 -7.73 -23.51 -1.28
N LEU A 260 -7.11 -24.68 -1.14
CA LEU A 260 -7.31 -25.83 -2.01
C LEU A 260 -8.70 -26.46 -1.77
N ARG A 261 -9.72 -25.98 -2.49
CA ARG A 261 -11.09 -26.52 -2.41
C ARG A 261 -11.14 -27.97 -2.91
N SER A 262 -11.75 -28.86 -2.13
CA SER A 262 -11.94 -30.26 -2.53
C SER A 262 -12.91 -30.37 -3.72
N VAL A 263 -12.41 -30.81 -4.87
CA VAL A 263 -13.28 -31.26 -5.98
C VAL A 263 -14.01 -32.53 -5.52
N ARG A 264 -15.34 -32.49 -5.50
CA ARG A 264 -16.18 -33.65 -5.15
C ARG A 264 -16.98 -34.07 -6.38
N ILE A 265 -16.79 -35.31 -6.83
CA ILE A 265 -17.62 -35.89 -7.88
C ILE A 265 -18.95 -36.32 -7.25
N GLY A 266 -20.05 -35.80 -7.79
CA GLY A 266 -21.43 -36.10 -7.35
C GLY A 266 -22.31 -36.50 -8.53
N LYS A 267 -23.61 -36.69 -8.27
CA LYS A 267 -24.58 -36.76 -9.36
C LYS A 267 -24.62 -35.41 -10.08
N ASP A 268 -24.78 -35.46 -11.40
CA ASP A 268 -24.98 -34.29 -12.24
C ASP A 268 -26.02 -33.35 -11.61
N GLN A 269 -25.69 -32.06 -11.52
CA GLN A 269 -26.55 -31.03 -10.99
C GLN A 269 -26.93 -30.13 -12.16
N PRO A 270 -28.21 -29.81 -12.37
CA PRO A 270 -28.56 -28.80 -13.36
C PRO A 270 -27.78 -27.51 -13.04
N PRO A 271 -27.17 -26.84 -14.04
CA PRO A 271 -26.39 -25.64 -13.78
C PRO A 271 -27.25 -24.63 -13.02
N PRO A 272 -26.68 -23.90 -12.04
CA PRO A 272 -27.43 -22.85 -11.36
C PRO A 272 -28.00 -21.91 -12.43
N PRO A 273 -29.29 -21.54 -12.36
CA PRO A 273 -29.89 -20.68 -13.36
C PRO A 273 -29.05 -19.42 -13.48
N LEU A 274 -28.61 -19.10 -14.70
CA LEU A 274 -27.89 -17.85 -14.97
C LEU A 274 -28.70 -16.70 -14.36
N PRO A 275 -28.04 -15.69 -13.74
CA PRO A 275 -28.74 -14.54 -13.21
C PRO A 275 -29.70 -14.01 -14.26
N SER A 276 -31.00 -14.08 -13.98
CA SER A 276 -32.00 -13.67 -14.97
C SER A 276 -31.76 -12.20 -15.25
N TRP A 277 -31.36 -11.92 -16.50
CA TRP A 277 -31.16 -10.56 -16.97
C TRP A 277 -32.50 -9.86 -16.87
N LYS A 278 -32.74 -9.13 -15.77
CA LYS A 278 -33.91 -8.28 -15.61
C LYS A 278 -33.96 -7.42 -16.87
N GLN A 279 -35.08 -7.46 -17.60
CA GLN A 279 -35.26 -6.50 -18.68
C GLN A 279 -35.07 -5.10 -18.10
N PRO A 280 -34.39 -4.18 -18.81
CA PRO A 280 -34.24 -2.83 -18.32
C PRO A 280 -35.63 -2.25 -18.02
N PRO A 281 -35.82 -1.56 -16.89
CA PRO A 281 -37.12 -1.02 -16.49
C PRO A 281 -37.70 -0.16 -17.62
N GLN A 282 -38.96 -0.42 -17.97
CA GLN A 282 -39.60 0.17 -19.16
C GLN A 282 -40.10 1.59 -18.92
N ASP A 283 -40.11 2.03 -17.66
CA ASP A 283 -40.48 3.36 -17.21
C ASP A 283 -39.55 3.84 -16.08
N THR A 284 -39.67 5.11 -15.71
CA THR A 284 -38.81 5.71 -14.66
C THR A 284 -39.20 5.21 -13.25
N GLU A 285 -40.44 4.76 -13.06
CA GLU A 285 -40.97 4.39 -11.74
C GLU A 285 -40.48 2.99 -11.32
N SER A 286 -40.49 2.02 -12.24
CA SER A 286 -39.89 0.68 -12.06
C SER A 286 -38.36 0.71 -11.91
N LEU A 287 -37.70 1.78 -12.33
CA LEU A 287 -36.27 2.00 -12.14
C LEU A 287 -35.91 2.23 -10.65
N PHE A 288 -36.81 2.82 -9.87
CA PHE A 288 -36.62 3.08 -8.43
C PHE A 288 -37.33 2.11 -7.50
N GLN A 289 -38.20 1.21 -7.99
CA GLN A 289 -38.89 0.20 -7.14
C GLN A 289 -37.96 -0.65 -6.24
N ASP A 290 -36.73 -0.98 -6.66
CA ASP A 290 -35.77 -1.68 -5.81
C ASP A 290 -35.17 -0.77 -4.71
N PHE A 291 -35.11 0.55 -4.95
CA PHE A 291 -34.71 1.57 -3.97
C PHE A 291 -35.85 1.90 -3.01
N ASP A 292 -37.07 2.11 -3.51
CA ASP A 292 -38.24 2.40 -2.67
C ASP A 292 -38.58 1.24 -1.74
N ARG A 293 -38.58 0.00 -2.26
CA ARG A 293 -38.71 -1.22 -1.45
C ARG A 293 -37.59 -1.34 -0.39
N LYS A 294 -36.39 -0.86 -0.68
CA LYS A 294 -35.31 -0.80 0.30
C LYS A 294 -35.59 0.29 1.35
N LEU A 295 -36.08 1.46 0.93
CA LEU A 295 -36.46 2.56 1.82
C LEU A 295 -37.63 2.17 2.74
N GLU A 296 -38.61 1.41 2.25
CA GLU A 296 -39.66 0.81 3.07
C GLU A 296 -39.10 -0.20 4.08
N ARG A 297 -38.07 -0.98 3.69
CA ARG A 297 -37.35 -1.91 4.58
C ARG A 297 -36.45 -1.23 5.61
N GLU A 298 -36.02 0.00 5.35
CA GLU A 298 -35.26 0.83 6.31
C GLU A 298 -36.19 1.68 7.20
N ARG A 299 -37.40 2.01 6.72
CA ARG A 299 -38.46 2.69 7.50
C ARG A 299 -39.28 1.73 8.36
N THR A 300 -39.40 0.46 7.94
CA THR A 300 -40.03 -0.61 8.71
C THR A 300 -38.95 -1.38 9.46
N PRO A 301 -38.86 -1.30 10.81
CA PRO A 301 -37.84 -2.03 11.55
C PRO A 301 -38.15 -3.54 11.52
N GLU A 302 -37.60 -4.23 10.51
CA GLU A 302 -37.72 -5.68 10.34
C GLU A 302 -37.05 -6.36 11.54
N ALA A 303 -37.87 -6.90 12.44
CA ALA A 303 -37.41 -7.40 13.73
C ALA A 303 -36.40 -8.53 13.56
N GLY A 304 -35.29 -8.47 14.32
CA GLY A 304 -34.34 -9.58 14.40
C GLY A 304 -35.02 -10.89 14.84
N PRO A 305 -34.38 -12.06 14.63
CA PRO A 305 -34.95 -13.36 14.95
C PRO A 305 -35.49 -13.35 16.39
N PRO A 306 -36.74 -13.81 16.61
CA PRO A 306 -37.50 -13.47 17.81
C PRO A 306 -36.71 -13.84 19.06
N ALA A 307 -36.43 -12.83 19.88
CA ALA A 307 -35.66 -13.00 21.10
C ALA A 307 -36.30 -14.09 21.97
N LYS A 308 -35.49 -15.06 22.44
CA LYS A 308 -35.95 -16.14 23.33
C LYS A 308 -36.86 -15.54 24.40
N PRO A 309 -38.11 -16.03 24.58
CA PRO A 309 -39.12 -15.35 25.38
C PRO A 309 -38.56 -15.00 26.77
N MET A 310 -38.56 -13.70 27.08
CA MET A 310 -37.98 -13.18 28.30
C MET A 310 -38.86 -13.59 29.48
N PHE A 311 -38.43 -14.62 30.20
CA PHE A 311 -39.19 -15.14 31.33
C PHE A 311 -39.16 -14.12 32.47
N ARG A 312 -40.36 -13.66 32.84
CA ARG A 312 -40.61 -12.70 33.92
C ARG A 312 -41.52 -13.37 34.95
N PRO A 313 -40.98 -14.26 35.79
CA PRO A 313 -41.70 -14.73 36.96
C PRO A 313 -42.01 -13.55 37.88
N ASN A 314 -43.14 -13.60 38.58
CA ASN A 314 -43.59 -12.51 39.46
C ASN A 314 -42.83 -12.50 40.79
N SER A 315 -42.38 -13.67 41.26
CA SER A 315 -41.57 -13.82 42.47
C SER A 315 -40.59 -15.00 42.35
N VAL A 316 -39.55 -15.04 43.18
CA VAL A 316 -38.45 -16.04 43.07
C VAL A 316 -38.93 -17.46 43.35
N GLU A 317 -40.01 -17.60 44.12
CA GLU A 317 -40.73 -18.83 44.41
C GLU A 317 -41.29 -19.53 43.15
N GLU A 318 -41.47 -18.80 42.03
CA GLU A 318 -41.90 -19.39 40.75
C GLU A 318 -40.74 -20.09 39.98
N LEU A 319 -39.48 -19.95 40.43
CA LEU A 319 -38.32 -20.64 39.83
C LEU A 319 -38.04 -21.97 40.56
N SER A 320 -37.86 -23.04 39.79
CA SER A 320 -37.37 -24.31 40.35
C SER A 320 -35.94 -24.16 40.92
N VAL A 321 -35.58 -25.01 41.89
CA VAL A 321 -34.23 -25.00 42.50
C VAL A 321 -33.14 -25.11 41.43
N GLY A 322 -33.30 -26.00 40.44
CA GLY A 322 -32.37 -26.13 39.32
C GLY A 322 -32.22 -24.85 38.47
N GLN A 323 -33.29 -24.07 38.29
CA GLN A 323 -33.23 -22.78 37.59
C GLN A 323 -32.54 -21.70 38.43
N GLN A 324 -32.79 -21.66 39.74
CA GLN A 324 -32.09 -20.74 40.65
C GLN A 324 -30.58 -21.04 40.69
N VAL A 325 -30.20 -22.32 40.78
CA VAL A 325 -28.80 -22.78 40.69
C VAL A 325 -28.18 -22.44 39.34
N ALA A 326 -28.90 -22.64 38.22
CA ALA A 326 -28.43 -22.25 36.90
C ALA A 326 -28.16 -20.73 36.78
N ILE A 327 -29.00 -19.88 37.38
CA ILE A 327 -28.80 -18.42 37.43
C ILE A 327 -27.55 -18.05 38.25
N ILE A 328 -27.33 -18.72 39.38
CA ILE A 328 -26.15 -18.52 40.24
C ILE A 328 -24.88 -18.94 39.50
N MET A 329 -24.85 -20.15 38.94
CA MET A 329 -23.71 -20.67 38.17
C MET A 329 -23.36 -19.79 36.96
N MET A 330 -24.36 -19.26 36.23
CA MET A 330 -24.18 -18.28 35.14
C MET A 330 -23.87 -16.85 35.61
N SER A 331 -23.67 -16.62 36.90
CA SER A 331 -23.32 -15.33 37.50
C SER A 331 -22.03 -15.37 38.33
N LEU A 332 -21.38 -16.53 38.43
CA LEU A 332 -20.06 -16.72 39.05
C LEU A 332 -18.93 -16.60 38.01
N PRO A 333 -17.69 -16.28 38.42
CA PRO A 333 -16.51 -16.38 37.55
C PRO A 333 -16.32 -17.82 37.02
N PRO A 334 -15.79 -18.01 35.80
CA PRO A 334 -15.62 -19.33 35.18
C PRO A 334 -14.83 -20.33 36.05
N GLU A 335 -13.84 -19.83 36.79
CA GLU A 335 -12.97 -20.62 37.65
C GLU A 335 -13.75 -21.18 38.85
N ARG A 336 -14.70 -20.38 39.38
CA ARG A 336 -15.57 -20.77 40.50
C ARG A 336 -16.71 -21.68 40.06
N SER A 337 -17.26 -21.51 38.85
CA SER A 337 -18.25 -22.45 38.32
C SER A 337 -17.62 -23.82 38.02
N ALA A 338 -16.38 -23.86 37.53
CA ALA A 338 -15.62 -25.10 37.37
C ALA A 338 -15.28 -25.78 38.72
N GLU A 339 -14.87 -25.00 39.73
CA GLU A 339 -14.62 -25.50 41.10
C GLU A 339 -15.89 -26.08 41.74
N LEU A 340 -17.07 -25.51 41.51
CA LEU A 340 -18.34 -26.09 41.97
C LEU A 340 -18.69 -27.37 41.20
N PHE A 341 -18.57 -27.37 39.88
CA PHE A 341 -18.84 -28.58 39.09
C PHE A 341 -17.94 -29.76 39.44
N SER A 342 -16.68 -29.55 39.86
CA SER A 342 -15.78 -30.66 40.24
C SER A 342 -16.16 -31.37 41.55
N HIS A 343 -17.06 -30.80 42.35
CA HIS A 343 -17.56 -31.41 43.60
C HIS A 343 -18.98 -31.97 43.46
N MET A 344 -19.63 -31.82 42.29
CA MET A 344 -20.96 -32.36 42.02
C MET A 344 -20.89 -33.78 41.44
N GLY A 345 -21.85 -34.63 41.79
CA GLY A 345 -22.03 -35.93 41.12
C GLY A 345 -22.43 -35.74 39.63
N PRO A 346 -22.09 -36.69 38.74
CA PRO A 346 -22.30 -36.53 37.29
C PRO A 346 -23.76 -36.26 36.90
N ASP A 347 -24.72 -36.89 37.59
CA ASP A 347 -26.16 -36.68 37.35
C ASP A 347 -26.64 -35.27 37.76
N LEU A 348 -25.94 -34.62 38.70
CA LEU A 348 -26.20 -33.24 39.11
C LEU A 348 -25.54 -32.26 38.13
N ILE A 349 -24.29 -32.51 37.71
CA ILE A 349 -23.63 -31.74 36.64
C ILE A 349 -24.48 -31.74 35.37
N GLN A 350 -24.97 -32.92 34.96
CA GLN A 350 -25.80 -33.06 33.75
C GLN A 350 -27.12 -32.29 33.88
N ARG A 351 -27.79 -32.34 35.05
CA ARG A 351 -29.04 -31.60 35.30
C ARG A 351 -28.84 -30.09 35.34
N VAL A 352 -27.83 -29.59 36.05
CA VAL A 352 -27.51 -28.15 36.08
C VAL A 352 -27.12 -27.64 34.69
N THR A 353 -26.38 -28.43 33.90
CA THR A 353 -26.03 -28.09 32.51
C THR A 353 -27.26 -28.08 31.59
N LEU A 354 -28.21 -29.01 31.80
CA LEU A 354 -29.50 -29.01 31.10
C LEU A 354 -30.35 -27.78 31.45
N GLU A 355 -30.44 -27.37 32.72
CA GLU A 355 -31.16 -26.15 33.08
C GLU A 355 -30.46 -24.89 32.57
N ILE A 356 -29.13 -24.79 32.63
CA ILE A 356 -28.36 -23.70 32.02
C ILE A 356 -28.64 -23.56 30.51
N THR A 357 -28.72 -24.67 29.78
CA THR A 357 -28.98 -24.65 28.32
C THR A 357 -30.45 -24.42 27.97
N ARG A 358 -31.38 -24.81 28.85
CA ARG A 358 -32.82 -24.57 28.72
C ARG A 358 -33.28 -23.19 29.19
N LEU A 359 -32.50 -22.52 30.04
CA LEU A 359 -32.96 -21.30 30.73
C LEU A 359 -33.37 -20.20 29.72
N PRO A 360 -34.59 -19.65 29.82
CA PRO A 360 -34.97 -18.44 29.09
C PRO A 360 -34.18 -17.23 29.57
N GLN A 361 -34.23 -16.10 28.83
CA GLN A 361 -33.54 -14.88 29.27
C GLN A 361 -34.24 -14.28 30.49
N VAL A 362 -33.59 -14.37 31.65
CA VAL A 362 -34.00 -13.76 32.92
C VAL A 362 -33.57 -12.30 32.97
N SER A 363 -34.46 -11.40 33.40
CA SER A 363 -34.17 -9.96 33.49
C SER A 363 -33.06 -9.64 34.50
N ALA A 364 -32.33 -8.54 34.27
CA ALA A 364 -31.23 -8.12 35.15
C ALA A 364 -31.68 -7.82 36.59
N ALA A 365 -32.85 -7.21 36.76
CA ALA A 365 -33.44 -6.96 38.08
C ALA A 365 -33.75 -8.28 38.83
N PHE A 366 -34.28 -9.27 38.13
CA PHE A 366 -34.63 -10.57 38.73
C PHE A 366 -33.39 -11.44 39.02
N ARG A 367 -32.37 -11.40 38.14
CA ARG A 367 -31.05 -11.97 38.44
C ARG A 367 -30.45 -11.34 39.71
N ALA A 368 -30.58 -10.02 39.87
CA ALA A 368 -30.15 -9.33 41.09
C ALA A 368 -30.99 -9.71 42.32
N GLU A 369 -32.28 -10.03 42.16
CA GLU A 369 -33.13 -10.56 43.25
C GLU A 369 -32.68 -11.94 43.72
N VAL A 370 -32.48 -12.90 42.79
CA VAL A 370 -31.96 -14.25 43.11
C VAL A 370 -30.60 -14.17 43.80
N LEU A 371 -29.69 -13.34 43.29
CA LEU A 371 -28.38 -13.11 43.91
C LEU A 371 -28.47 -12.37 45.26
N ARG A 372 -29.49 -11.54 45.48
CA ARG A 372 -29.73 -10.89 46.79
C ARG A 372 -30.33 -11.86 47.80
N ARG A 373 -31.24 -12.75 47.40
CA ARG A 373 -31.78 -13.81 48.26
C ARG A 373 -30.71 -14.80 48.67
N ALA A 374 -29.83 -15.20 47.75
CA ALA A 374 -28.63 -15.96 48.10
C ALA A 374 -27.82 -15.22 49.19
N ARG A 375 -27.46 -13.96 48.95
CA ARG A 375 -26.76 -13.11 49.93
C ARG A 375 -27.51 -12.92 51.27
N ALA A 376 -28.84 -12.97 51.27
CA ALA A 376 -29.67 -12.83 52.46
C ALA A 376 -29.78 -14.14 53.28
N HIS A 377 -29.53 -15.30 52.68
CA HIS A 377 -29.15 -16.53 53.38
C HIS A 377 -27.63 -16.55 53.72
N ASP A 378 -27.07 -15.37 53.99
CA ASP A 378 -25.69 -15.06 54.38
C ASP A 378 -24.57 -15.62 53.46
N LEU A 379 -24.87 -15.89 52.19
CA LEU A 379 -23.93 -16.54 51.25
C LEU A 379 -22.74 -15.67 50.77
N ILE A 380 -22.48 -14.50 51.37
CA ILE A 380 -21.23 -13.73 51.16
C ILE A 380 -20.72 -13.18 52.50
N GLY A 381 -20.32 -14.09 53.39
CA GLY A 381 -19.66 -13.80 54.66
C GLY A 381 -18.60 -14.85 55.03
N ASP A 382 -17.33 -14.43 55.05
CA ASP A 382 -16.16 -15.17 55.57
C ASP A 382 -15.71 -16.48 54.87
N HIS A 383 -14.45 -16.87 55.10
CA HIS A 383 -13.68 -17.81 54.29
C HIS A 383 -13.86 -19.30 54.69
N HIS A 384 -14.51 -19.60 55.82
CA HIS A 384 -14.74 -20.96 56.32
C HIS A 384 -16.05 -21.61 55.85
N TYR A 385 -16.84 -20.95 55.00
CA TYR A 385 -18.11 -21.49 54.47
C TYR A 385 -17.93 -22.52 53.33
N ARG A 386 -16.69 -22.75 52.87
CA ARG A 386 -16.38 -23.35 51.56
C ARG A 386 -16.97 -24.75 51.31
N ASP A 387 -17.07 -25.57 52.36
CA ASP A 387 -17.48 -26.97 52.22
C ASP A 387 -19.01 -27.15 52.34
N ARG A 388 -19.67 -26.36 53.22
CA ARG A 388 -21.12 -26.46 53.47
C ARG A 388 -22.00 -25.88 52.37
N LEU A 389 -21.45 -25.03 51.49
CA LEU A 389 -22.15 -24.57 50.28
C LEU A 389 -22.56 -25.74 49.37
N ILE A 390 -21.72 -26.77 49.29
CA ILE A 390 -21.91 -27.91 48.39
C ILE A 390 -22.98 -28.85 48.96
N GLU A 391 -22.95 -29.11 50.28
CA GLU A 391 -24.01 -29.86 50.99
C GLU A 391 -25.37 -29.17 50.81
N LEU A 392 -25.49 -27.88 51.14
CA LEU A 392 -26.75 -27.13 51.02
C LEU A 392 -27.31 -27.08 49.59
N LEU A 393 -26.46 -27.02 48.57
CA LEU A 393 -26.88 -27.07 47.16
C LEU A 393 -27.26 -28.47 46.69
N CYS A 394 -26.65 -29.52 47.25
CA CYS A 394 -27.06 -30.91 47.00
C CYS A 394 -28.37 -31.23 47.71
N ASP A 395 -28.49 -30.91 49.00
CA ASP A 395 -29.68 -31.19 49.81
C ASP A 395 -30.91 -30.46 49.27
N ALA A 396 -30.80 -29.17 48.91
CA ALA A 396 -31.92 -28.43 48.29
C ALA A 396 -32.38 -29.02 46.95
N VAL A 397 -31.51 -29.73 46.23
CA VAL A 397 -31.87 -30.44 44.99
C VAL A 397 -32.43 -31.84 45.29
N VAL A 398 -31.98 -32.51 46.36
CA VAL A 398 -32.50 -33.81 46.82
C VAL A 398 -33.87 -33.67 47.50
N GLU A 399 -34.16 -32.58 48.21
CA GLU A 399 -35.52 -32.25 48.66
C GLU A 399 -36.45 -31.99 47.46
N ALA A 400 -35.96 -31.32 46.41
CA ALA A 400 -36.71 -31.15 45.17
C ALA A 400 -36.98 -32.47 44.41
N GLU A 401 -36.22 -33.54 44.65
CA GLU A 401 -36.56 -34.90 44.17
C GLU A 401 -37.71 -35.56 44.98
N ARG A 402 -37.95 -35.12 46.22
CA ARG A 402 -39.05 -35.61 47.07
C ARG A 402 -40.34 -34.80 46.92
N GLY A 403 -40.27 -33.57 46.37
CA GLY A 403 -41.38 -32.62 46.26
C GLY A 403 -41.98 -32.46 44.86
N GLY A 404 -42.65 -33.50 44.34
CA GLY A 404 -43.54 -33.35 43.18
C GLY A 404 -44.77 -32.47 43.50
N PRO A 405 -45.36 -31.74 42.53
CA PRO A 405 -46.26 -30.63 42.86
C PRO A 405 -47.71 -31.05 43.19
N GLY A 406 -48.20 -30.56 44.33
CA GLY A 406 -49.62 -30.28 44.56
C GLY A 406 -50.30 -31.03 45.72
N GLY A 407 -51.13 -30.30 46.47
CA GLY A 407 -52.05 -30.84 47.47
C GLY A 407 -51.56 -30.76 48.92
N GLY A 408 -52.00 -29.74 49.66
CA GLY A 408 -51.93 -29.76 51.13
C GLY A 408 -53.04 -30.65 51.69
N GLY A 409 -52.74 -31.54 52.64
CA GLY A 409 -53.71 -32.54 53.11
C GLY A 409 -53.28 -33.45 54.26
N ALA A 410 -53.01 -32.87 55.43
CA ALA A 410 -53.16 -33.44 56.79
C ALA A 410 -52.55 -34.82 57.18
N SER A 411 -51.82 -34.79 58.30
CA SER A 411 -51.67 -35.84 59.36
C SER A 411 -50.93 -37.16 59.01
N PHE A 412 -50.43 -37.95 59.98
CA PHE A 412 -50.62 -37.98 61.46
C PHE A 412 -49.32 -38.36 62.22
N ASP A 413 -49.36 -38.19 63.55
CA ASP A 413 -48.54 -38.76 64.65
C ASP A 413 -47.04 -38.41 64.85
N GLU A 414 -46.82 -37.65 65.93
CA GLU A 414 -46.05 -37.98 67.16
C GLU A 414 -44.69 -38.72 67.09
N GLY A 415 -43.71 -38.22 67.87
CA GLY A 415 -42.44 -38.91 68.10
C GLY A 415 -41.34 -38.09 68.80
N ASP A 416 -41.52 -37.78 70.09
CA ASP A 416 -40.44 -37.54 71.08
C ASP A 416 -39.32 -38.61 70.98
N ASP A 417 -38.08 -38.44 71.44
CA ASP A 417 -37.22 -37.32 71.86
C ASP A 417 -35.83 -37.97 72.18
N GLY A 418 -34.83 -37.26 72.70
CA GLY A 418 -33.81 -37.90 73.56
C GLY A 418 -32.31 -37.82 73.20
N GLU A 419 -31.65 -36.87 73.85
CA GLU A 419 -30.36 -36.95 74.56
C GLU A 419 -29.01 -37.34 73.87
N SER A 420 -28.00 -36.63 74.35
CA SER A 420 -26.55 -36.66 74.10
C SER A 420 -25.80 -37.96 74.41
N GLY A 421 -24.62 -38.15 73.77
CA GLY A 421 -23.59 -39.13 74.15
C GLY A 421 -22.17 -38.67 73.82
N GLU A 422 -21.16 -39.18 74.53
CA GLU A 422 -19.77 -38.66 74.55
C GLU A 422 -18.70 -39.55 73.87
N PHE A 423 -17.60 -38.90 73.46
CA PHE A 423 -16.18 -39.31 73.48
C PHE A 423 -15.66 -40.67 72.91
N PHE A 424 -14.67 -40.52 72.01
CA PHE A 424 -13.38 -41.23 71.93
C PHE A 424 -13.26 -42.76 72.11
N SER A 425 -12.59 -43.41 71.13
CA SER A 425 -11.39 -44.22 71.39
C SER A 425 -10.53 -44.42 70.12
N GLU A 426 -9.30 -44.92 70.30
CA GLU A 426 -8.20 -44.97 69.33
C GLU A 426 -7.70 -46.43 69.13
N VAL A 427 -6.61 -46.67 68.35
CA VAL A 427 -5.72 -47.88 68.43
C VAL A 427 -6.30 -49.20 67.82
N ARG A 428 -5.61 -50.05 67.01
CA ARG A 428 -4.20 -50.10 66.53
C ARG A 428 -3.96 -50.98 65.26
N LEU A 429 -2.86 -50.66 64.56
CA LEU A 429 -1.89 -51.49 63.80
C LEU A 429 -2.12 -53.00 63.49
N ALA A 430 -2.00 -53.36 62.20
CA ALA A 430 -1.19 -54.47 61.60
C ALA A 430 -1.45 -54.55 60.07
N ALA A 431 -0.68 -55.18 59.17
CA ALA A 431 0.75 -55.45 58.96
C ALA A 431 0.90 -56.37 57.70
N ALA A 432 1.40 -55.83 56.58
CA ALA A 432 2.00 -56.46 55.38
C ALA A 432 1.52 -57.84 54.81
N SER A 433 1.21 -57.88 53.50
CA SER A 433 1.62 -58.96 52.56
C SER A 433 1.57 -58.52 51.07
N VAL A 434 2.17 -59.31 50.18
CA VAL A 434 2.42 -59.10 48.72
C VAL A 434 2.16 -60.47 47.99
N PRO A 435 2.30 -60.71 46.65
CA PRO A 435 2.74 -59.90 45.49
C PRO A 435 1.95 -60.11 44.14
N MET A 436 2.51 -59.63 43.01
CA MET A 436 2.43 -60.19 41.62
C MET A 436 1.11 -60.02 40.80
N GLU A 437 1.08 -59.91 39.45
CA GLU A 437 2.14 -59.74 38.41
C GLU A 437 1.61 -59.03 37.10
N ALA A 438 2.30 -59.22 35.97
CA ALA A 438 2.26 -58.48 34.68
C ALA A 438 1.08 -58.84 33.71
N ASP A 439 0.95 -58.34 32.46
CA ASP A 439 1.74 -57.37 31.64
C ASP A 439 0.78 -56.32 30.97
N LEU A 440 0.59 -56.04 29.66
CA LEU A 440 1.17 -56.48 28.37
C LEU A 440 1.33 -55.30 27.39
N MET A 441 2.54 -55.11 26.83
CA MET A 441 2.85 -54.02 25.88
C MET A 441 2.04 -54.05 24.57
N LYS A 442 1.80 -52.87 23.97
CA LYS A 442 2.05 -52.65 22.53
C LYS A 442 2.71 -51.29 22.25
N ARG A 443 3.99 -51.32 21.85
CA ARG A 443 4.74 -50.16 21.34
C ARG A 443 4.42 -49.91 19.86
N ARG A 444 4.48 -48.64 19.43
CA ARG A 444 4.91 -48.27 18.07
C ARG A 444 6.04 -47.23 18.18
N ILE A 445 7.17 -47.54 17.56
CA ILE A 445 8.41 -46.73 17.61
C ILE A 445 8.49 -45.92 16.30
N SER A 446 8.84 -44.64 16.41
CA SER A 446 9.14 -43.80 15.23
C SER A 446 10.62 -43.93 14.82
N PRO A 447 10.97 -43.98 13.52
CA PRO A 447 12.36 -44.19 13.09
C PRO A 447 13.28 -42.99 13.38
N GLN A 448 14.50 -43.27 13.83
CA GLN A 448 15.53 -42.26 14.07
C GLN A 448 16.12 -41.72 12.75
N LYS A 449 16.29 -40.40 12.63
CA LYS A 449 17.11 -39.80 11.56
C LYS A 449 18.60 -40.00 11.85
N LYS A 450 19.34 -40.54 10.87
CA LYS A 450 20.80 -40.66 10.92
C LYS A 450 21.46 -39.27 10.96
N LYS A 451 22.43 -39.07 11.86
CA LYS A 451 23.39 -37.96 11.72
C LYS A 451 24.22 -38.15 10.45
N LYS A 452 24.39 -37.07 9.67
CA LYS A 452 25.64 -36.82 8.93
C LYS A 452 26.30 -35.63 9.60
N GLU A 453 27.57 -35.76 9.94
CA GLU A 453 28.36 -34.65 10.46
C GLU A 453 28.80 -33.76 9.29
N SER A 454 28.72 -32.44 9.46
CA SER A 454 29.15 -31.48 8.45
C SER A 454 30.27 -30.62 9.01
N LEU A 455 31.40 -30.58 8.29
CA LEU A 455 32.61 -29.87 8.68
C LEU A 455 32.47 -28.37 8.38
N PHE A 456 31.62 -27.67 9.14
CA PHE A 456 31.54 -26.21 9.12
C PHE A 456 31.94 -25.63 10.49
N ARG A 457 33.10 -24.96 10.50
CA ARG A 457 33.60 -24.17 11.62
C ARG A 457 32.59 -23.08 11.94
N ALA A 458 31.97 -23.13 13.11
CA ALA A 458 30.90 -22.20 13.48
C ALA A 458 31.41 -20.74 13.43
N ARG A 459 30.78 -19.90 12.60
CA ARG A 459 30.88 -18.45 12.75
C ARG A 459 30.35 -18.09 14.15
N PRO A 460 30.98 -17.15 14.87
CA PRO A 460 30.47 -16.73 16.18
C PRO A 460 29.02 -16.25 16.01
N LYS A 461 28.09 -16.83 16.78
CA LYS A 461 26.70 -16.40 16.76
C LYS A 461 26.65 -14.92 17.15
N PRO A 462 26.00 -14.04 16.35
CA PRO A 462 25.72 -12.69 16.85
C PRO A 462 24.88 -12.81 18.14
N LYS A 463 25.15 -11.95 19.14
CA LYS A 463 24.26 -11.78 20.30
C LYS A 463 22.82 -11.55 19.78
N PRO A 464 21.79 -12.09 20.45
CA PRO A 464 20.42 -12.00 19.95
C PRO A 464 19.99 -10.54 19.79
N ILE A 465 19.54 -10.19 18.58
CA ILE A 465 18.75 -8.98 18.36
C ILE A 465 17.35 -9.32 18.85
N ILE A 466 16.88 -8.66 19.91
CA ILE A 466 15.48 -8.76 20.31
C ILE A 466 14.67 -7.93 19.29
N LYS A 467 14.12 -8.62 18.29
CA LYS A 467 13.05 -8.09 17.44
C LYS A 467 11.72 -8.39 18.11
N GLU A 468 10.86 -7.38 18.26
CA GLU A 468 9.53 -7.57 18.85
C GLU A 468 8.65 -8.53 18.03
N ASN A 469 7.75 -9.22 18.73
CA ASN A 469 6.62 -9.89 18.10
C ASN A 469 5.57 -8.83 17.70
N PRO A 470 5.22 -8.66 16.40
CA PRO A 470 4.21 -7.68 15.98
C PRO A 470 2.79 -7.96 16.48
N LEU A 471 2.55 -9.09 17.15
CA LEU A 471 1.29 -9.40 17.85
C LEU A 471 1.30 -9.08 19.36
N ALA A 472 2.44 -8.67 19.94
CA ALA A 472 2.49 -8.12 21.30
C ALA A 472 1.98 -6.67 21.38
N ARG A 473 1.73 -6.05 20.22
CA ARG A 473 1.29 -4.66 20.07
C ARG A 473 -0.05 -4.39 20.78
N GLN A 474 -0.21 -3.14 21.22
CA GLN A 474 -1.47 -2.41 21.47
C GLN A 474 -2.14 -2.44 22.85
N TYR A 475 -1.80 -3.31 23.82
CA TYR A 475 -2.50 -3.32 25.13
C TYR A 475 -2.52 -1.95 25.85
N SER A 476 -1.42 -1.19 25.76
CA SER A 476 -1.27 0.18 26.30
C SER A 476 -2.13 1.25 25.59
N ARG A 477 -2.81 0.88 24.50
CA ARG A 477 -3.56 1.77 23.58
C ARG A 477 -4.98 1.28 23.32
N LEU A 478 -5.43 0.31 24.12
CA LEU A 478 -6.78 -0.23 24.11
C LEU A 478 -7.72 0.69 24.90
N VAL A 479 -8.50 1.50 24.20
CA VAL A 479 -9.49 2.41 24.78
C VAL A 479 -10.85 1.72 24.86
N MET A 480 -11.60 2.02 25.92
CA MET A 480 -13.02 1.65 26.04
C MET A 480 -13.88 2.80 25.51
N ARG A 481 -14.90 2.49 24.69
CA ARG A 481 -15.80 3.50 24.11
C ARG A 481 -16.66 4.22 25.16
N SER A 482 -17.12 5.42 24.81
CA SER A 482 -18.00 6.24 25.66
C SER A 482 -19.34 5.55 25.99
N ALA A 483 -20.00 6.02 27.04
CA ALA A 483 -21.22 5.41 27.56
C ALA A 483 -22.39 5.34 26.56
N GLN A 484 -22.36 6.18 25.52
CA GLN A 484 -23.41 6.33 24.51
C GLN A 484 -23.20 5.44 23.26
N GLN A 485 -22.07 4.74 23.13
CA GLN A 485 -21.74 3.96 21.92
C GLN A 485 -22.03 2.46 22.10
N THR A 486 -22.54 1.84 21.04
CA THR A 486 -23.09 0.46 21.04
C THR A 486 -22.09 -0.65 21.37
N ASP A 487 -20.80 -0.50 21.01
CA ASP A 487 -19.75 -1.49 21.29
C ASP A 487 -19.11 -1.34 22.71
N ARG A 488 -19.82 -0.77 23.69
CA ARG A 488 -19.31 -0.57 25.05
C ARG A 488 -18.91 -1.91 25.69
N GLY A 489 -17.75 -1.92 26.35
CA GLY A 489 -17.17 -3.12 26.97
C GLY A 489 -16.20 -3.90 26.07
N ARG A 490 -16.10 -3.55 24.77
CA ARG A 490 -14.98 -4.00 23.93
C ARG A 490 -13.85 -2.97 23.96
N LEU A 491 -12.62 -3.49 24.06
CA LEU A 491 -11.39 -2.71 23.93
C LEU A 491 -11.07 -2.53 22.44
N LYS A 492 -10.77 -1.29 22.03
CA LYS A 492 -10.40 -0.94 20.63
C LYS A 492 -9.09 -0.15 20.65
N HIS A 493 -8.20 -0.43 19.69
CA HIS A 493 -7.01 0.39 19.49
C HIS A 493 -7.37 1.83 19.11
N GLN A 494 -6.70 2.80 19.73
CA GLN A 494 -6.87 4.23 19.42
C GLN A 494 -6.31 4.54 18.03
N SER A 495 -7.18 4.92 17.09
CA SER A 495 -6.79 5.40 15.77
C SER A 495 -6.03 6.73 15.85
N LEU A 496 -5.27 7.04 14.80
CA LEU A 496 -4.55 8.32 14.69
C LEU A 496 -5.47 9.53 14.92
N GLY A 497 -6.66 9.54 14.30
CA GLY A 497 -7.66 10.59 14.52
C GLY A 497 -8.15 10.69 15.97
N GLU A 498 -8.33 9.57 16.67
CA GLU A 498 -8.67 9.54 18.10
C GLU A 498 -7.51 10.00 19.01
N GLN A 499 -6.26 9.92 18.56
CA GLN A 499 -5.08 10.48 19.25
C GLN A 499 -4.98 11.99 19.04
N VAL A 500 -5.11 12.44 17.78
CA VAL A 500 -5.12 13.87 17.39
C VAL A 500 -6.26 14.61 18.10
N LEU A 501 -7.45 13.99 18.18
CA LEU A 501 -8.58 14.46 19.00
C LEU A 501 -8.21 14.70 20.47
N ALA A 502 -7.34 13.88 21.06
CA ALA A 502 -6.95 13.99 22.46
C ALA A 502 -5.86 15.07 22.68
N GLU A 503 -4.96 15.25 21.71
CA GLU A 503 -3.95 16.32 21.72
C GLU A 503 -4.59 17.69 21.47
N ALA A 504 -5.42 17.80 20.44
CA ALA A 504 -6.18 19.01 20.10
C ALA A 504 -6.99 19.53 21.30
N ARG A 505 -7.70 18.63 22.00
CA ARG A 505 -8.44 18.97 23.24
C ARG A 505 -7.55 19.39 24.40
N ARG A 506 -6.33 18.87 24.52
CA ARG A 506 -5.36 19.31 25.54
C ARG A 506 -4.82 20.73 25.27
N HIS A 507 -4.74 21.13 24.00
CA HIS A 507 -4.25 22.44 23.57
C HIS A 507 -5.35 23.43 23.15
N GLY A 508 -6.64 23.08 23.32
CA GLY A 508 -7.78 23.95 22.99
C GLY A 508 -7.99 24.20 21.49
N LEU A 509 -7.39 23.37 20.62
CA LEU A 509 -7.46 23.54 19.16
C LEU A 509 -8.72 22.87 18.58
N PRO A 510 -9.41 23.51 17.62
CA PRO A 510 -10.38 22.85 16.74
C PRO A 510 -9.76 21.65 16.02
N VAL A 511 -10.55 20.60 15.87
CA VAL A 511 -10.11 19.26 15.42
C VAL A 511 -10.07 19.18 13.89
N GLU A 512 -10.94 19.96 13.27
CA GLU A 512 -11.28 19.97 11.85
C GLU A 512 -10.04 20.32 11.00
N ASP A 513 -9.31 21.38 11.37
CA ASP A 513 -8.07 21.82 10.73
C ASP A 513 -6.95 20.77 10.84
N LEU A 514 -6.80 20.15 12.01
CA LEU A 514 -5.76 19.16 12.27
C LEU A 514 -6.03 17.87 11.50
N LYS A 515 -7.31 17.50 11.34
CA LYS A 515 -7.72 16.43 10.43
C LYS A 515 -7.43 16.82 8.97
N ALA A 516 -7.78 18.03 8.56
CA ALA A 516 -7.54 18.51 7.19
C ALA A 516 -6.05 18.50 6.82
N GLN A 517 -5.16 18.86 7.76
CA GLN A 517 -3.70 18.79 7.60
C GLN A 517 -3.22 17.34 7.43
N ILE A 518 -3.70 16.39 8.24
CA ILE A 518 -3.35 14.97 8.10
C ILE A 518 -3.86 14.41 6.77
N ASP A 519 -5.12 14.69 6.43
CA ASP A 519 -5.73 14.24 5.17
C ASP A 519 -4.98 14.83 3.95
N GLU A 520 -4.46 16.05 4.04
CA GLU A 520 -3.63 16.70 3.00
C GLU A 520 -2.24 16.07 2.86
N ALA A 521 -1.52 15.86 3.97
CA ALA A 521 -0.21 15.21 3.95
C ALA A 521 -0.29 13.75 3.46
N ILE A 522 -1.41 13.07 3.70
CA ILE A 522 -1.69 11.74 3.12
C ILE A 522 -2.01 11.86 1.62
N ARG A 523 -2.82 12.85 1.17
CA ARG A 523 -3.11 13.07 -0.26
C ARG A 523 -1.84 13.30 -1.08
N ARG A 524 -0.93 14.15 -0.61
CA ARG A 524 0.37 14.44 -1.24
C ARG A 524 1.22 13.18 -1.40
N ALA A 525 1.41 12.44 -0.31
CA ALA A 525 2.10 11.17 -0.34
C ALA A 525 1.43 10.15 -1.30
N GLU A 526 0.10 10.07 -1.35
CA GLU A 526 -0.58 9.24 -2.35
C GLU A 526 -0.38 9.74 -3.80
N GLN A 527 -0.29 11.05 -4.02
CA GLN A 527 -0.12 11.65 -5.34
C GLN A 527 1.20 11.24 -6.00
N VAL A 528 2.30 11.10 -5.25
CA VAL A 528 3.57 10.56 -5.76
C VAL A 528 3.41 9.15 -6.34
N THR A 529 2.61 8.30 -5.70
CA THR A 529 2.35 6.93 -6.21
C THR A 529 1.61 6.92 -7.55
N ARG A 530 0.79 7.96 -7.79
CA ARG A 530 -0.01 8.16 -9.01
C ARG A 530 0.71 9.03 -10.06
N THR A 531 1.83 9.64 -9.71
CA THR A 531 2.60 10.52 -10.61
C THR A 531 3.15 9.71 -11.78
N SER A 532 3.00 10.27 -12.98
CA SER A 532 3.48 9.67 -14.23
C SER A 532 5.01 9.54 -14.20
N LEU A 533 5.53 8.41 -14.67
CA LEU A 533 6.97 8.24 -14.85
C LEU A 533 7.53 9.23 -15.89
N PRO A 534 8.82 9.61 -15.80
CA PRO A 534 9.47 10.42 -16.83
C PRO A 534 9.37 9.78 -18.23
N ALA A 535 9.47 10.59 -19.29
CA ALA A 535 9.36 10.11 -20.66
C ALA A 535 10.42 9.01 -20.96
N GLY A 536 9.97 7.86 -21.47
CA GLY A 536 10.82 6.69 -21.73
C GLY A 536 11.11 5.80 -20.52
N CYS A 537 10.66 6.17 -19.31
CA CYS A 537 10.73 5.31 -18.13
C CYS A 537 9.57 4.30 -18.06
N PHE A 538 9.86 3.16 -17.45
CA PHE A 538 8.91 2.07 -17.21
C PHE A 538 8.82 1.79 -15.70
N PRO A 539 7.77 1.13 -15.20
CA PRO A 539 7.80 0.56 -13.85
C PRO A 539 9.07 -0.30 -13.71
N PRO A 540 9.73 -0.34 -12.54
CA PRO A 540 10.97 -1.11 -12.35
C PRO A 540 10.73 -2.64 -12.30
N GLU A 541 9.69 -3.11 -12.98
CA GLU A 541 9.26 -4.50 -13.08
C GLU A 541 10.14 -5.31 -14.05
N TRP A 542 10.03 -6.63 -13.95
CA TRP A 542 10.71 -7.56 -14.83
C TRP A 542 9.96 -7.74 -16.17
N PRO A 543 10.60 -7.56 -17.34
CA PRO A 543 9.94 -7.73 -18.64
C PRO A 543 9.78 -9.19 -19.09
N GLY A 544 10.28 -10.17 -18.31
CA GLY A 544 10.20 -11.60 -18.62
C GLY A 544 9.07 -12.33 -17.89
N GLN A 545 8.78 -13.57 -18.32
CA GLN A 545 7.72 -14.42 -17.74
C GLN A 545 7.97 -14.82 -16.28
N GLU A 546 9.22 -14.86 -15.83
CA GLU A 546 9.59 -15.15 -14.43
C GLU A 546 9.69 -13.85 -13.63
N GLN A 547 8.69 -13.54 -12.81
CA GLN A 547 8.76 -12.40 -11.89
C GLN A 547 9.70 -12.71 -10.71
N PHE A 548 10.77 -11.92 -10.57
CA PHE A 548 11.63 -11.90 -9.38
C PHE A 548 11.95 -10.47 -8.97
N ASP A 549 12.07 -10.23 -7.67
CA ASP A 549 12.33 -8.89 -7.13
C ASP A 549 13.79 -8.50 -7.29
N LEU A 550 14.02 -7.39 -7.98
CA LEU A 550 15.29 -6.70 -8.08
C LEU A 550 15.53 -5.86 -6.82
N PHE A 551 16.74 -5.89 -6.29
CA PHE A 551 17.17 -5.05 -5.17
C PHE A 551 18.55 -4.47 -5.45
N TYR A 552 18.68 -3.14 -5.35
CA TYR A 552 19.91 -2.42 -5.62
C TYR A 552 20.21 -1.44 -4.48
N ARG A 553 21.49 -1.32 -4.10
CA ARG A 553 21.96 -0.34 -3.10
C ARG A 553 22.93 0.64 -3.74
N ALA A 554 22.82 1.92 -3.38
CA ALA A 554 23.75 2.94 -3.80
C ALA A 554 25.14 2.69 -3.18
N LYS A 555 26.20 2.87 -3.98
CA LYS A 555 27.61 2.77 -3.52
C LYS A 555 28.10 4.02 -2.80
N THR A 556 27.35 5.12 -2.89
CA THR A 556 27.60 6.41 -2.23
C THR A 556 26.40 6.81 -1.39
N LYS A 557 26.58 7.83 -0.54
CA LYS A 557 25.44 8.55 0.04
C LYS A 557 24.61 9.21 -1.07
N CYS A 558 23.33 9.41 -0.77
CA CYS A 558 22.36 10.04 -1.67
C CYS A 558 21.50 11.04 -0.90
N SER A 559 21.11 12.13 -1.57
CA SER A 559 20.23 13.15 -1.02
C SER A 559 19.03 13.40 -1.94
N VAL A 560 17.79 13.28 -1.43
CA VAL A 560 16.51 13.42 -2.18
C VAL A 560 15.54 14.30 -1.36
N PRO A 561 15.03 15.42 -1.90
CA PRO A 561 14.15 16.33 -1.18
C PRO A 561 12.67 15.90 -1.18
N SER A 562 11.82 16.61 -0.44
CA SER A 562 10.36 16.41 -0.32
C SER A 562 9.54 17.32 -1.24
N ASP A 563 9.80 17.23 -2.54
CA ASP A 563 9.17 18.06 -3.59
C ASP A 563 8.27 17.28 -4.58
N GLY A 564 8.18 15.95 -4.44
CA GLY A 564 7.43 15.07 -5.36
C GLY A 564 8.04 14.92 -6.77
N ALA A 565 9.17 15.56 -7.07
CA ALA A 565 9.83 15.52 -8.37
C ALA A 565 10.83 14.35 -8.47
N TYR A 566 11.22 13.98 -9.70
CA TYR A 566 12.14 12.86 -9.95
C TYR A 566 13.62 13.28 -9.91
N HIS A 567 14.34 12.87 -8.87
CA HIS A 567 15.77 13.12 -8.66
C HIS A 567 16.63 11.92 -9.05
N GLY A 568 17.75 12.16 -9.76
CA GLY A 568 18.51 11.12 -10.46
C GLY A 568 19.71 10.55 -9.70
N GLN A 569 19.46 9.57 -8.83
CA GLN A 569 20.45 9.03 -7.89
C GLN A 569 21.28 7.91 -8.51
N VAL A 570 22.61 8.06 -8.55
CA VAL A 570 23.52 7.02 -9.05
C VAL A 570 23.58 5.87 -8.06
N LEU A 571 23.17 4.66 -8.47
CA LEU A 571 23.27 3.48 -7.63
C LEU A 571 24.68 2.88 -7.73
N PHE A 572 25.10 2.53 -8.95
CA PHE A 572 26.42 2.00 -9.22
C PHE A 572 26.79 2.09 -10.71
N SER A 573 28.07 1.86 -10.99
CA SER A 573 28.57 1.53 -12.31
C SER A 573 29.10 0.09 -12.37
N LEU A 574 28.98 -0.51 -13.55
CA LEU A 574 29.56 -1.78 -13.98
C LEU A 574 30.45 -1.54 -15.20
N GLU A 575 31.43 -2.42 -15.40
CA GLU A 575 32.19 -2.52 -16.65
C GLU A 575 31.86 -3.84 -17.34
N GLY A 576 31.59 -3.78 -18.64
CA GLY A 576 31.26 -4.92 -19.48
C GLY A 576 32.11 -4.95 -20.75
N GLU A 577 32.38 -6.16 -21.24
CA GLU A 577 32.95 -6.40 -22.56
C GLU A 577 31.84 -6.31 -23.61
N CYS A 578 32.18 -5.86 -24.82
CA CYS A 578 31.24 -5.67 -25.91
C CYS A 578 31.73 -6.38 -27.18
N LYS A 579 30.79 -6.94 -27.94
CA LYS A 579 31.03 -7.42 -29.30
C LYS A 579 30.32 -6.49 -30.29
N SER A 580 31.08 -5.60 -30.91
CA SER A 580 30.56 -4.77 -32.00
C SER A 580 30.47 -5.55 -33.30
N HIS A 581 29.34 -5.44 -33.98
CA HIS A 581 29.15 -5.86 -35.37
C HIS A 581 28.33 -4.79 -36.11
N TYR A 582 28.27 -4.88 -37.42
CA TYR A 582 27.56 -3.92 -38.26
C TYR A 582 26.45 -4.64 -39.02
N VAL A 583 25.20 -4.17 -38.86
CA VAL A 583 24.02 -4.79 -39.47
C VAL A 583 23.56 -3.94 -40.64
N ALA A 584 23.35 -4.55 -41.80
CA ALA A 584 22.76 -3.91 -42.96
C ALA A 584 21.53 -4.68 -43.45
N VAL A 585 20.47 -3.96 -43.82
CA VAL A 585 19.24 -4.54 -44.37
C VAL A 585 18.95 -3.84 -45.71
N PRO A 586 19.77 -4.09 -46.75
CA PRO A 586 19.87 -3.21 -47.92
C PRO A 586 18.63 -3.21 -48.82
N ARG A 587 17.69 -4.13 -48.60
CA ARG A 587 16.33 -4.10 -49.19
C ARG A 587 15.48 -2.95 -48.64
N GLU A 588 15.62 -2.63 -47.35
CA GLU A 588 14.78 -1.66 -46.64
C GLU A 588 15.51 -0.31 -46.45
N ALA A 589 16.84 -0.31 -46.26
CA ALA A 589 17.66 0.91 -46.21
C ALA A 589 19.10 0.66 -46.67
N SER A 590 19.65 1.56 -47.50
CA SER A 590 21.06 1.54 -47.96
C SER A 590 22.07 2.02 -46.90
N GLN A 591 21.70 1.97 -45.62
CA GLN A 591 22.52 2.41 -44.49
C GLN A 591 22.97 1.18 -43.67
N VAL A 592 24.21 1.24 -43.17
CA VAL A 592 24.76 0.23 -42.27
C VAL A 592 24.65 0.74 -40.83
N PHE A 593 24.11 -0.07 -39.94
CA PHE A 593 23.88 0.26 -38.54
C PHE A 593 24.92 -0.38 -37.64
N ARG A 594 25.43 0.36 -36.66
CA ARG A 594 26.28 -0.16 -35.59
C ARG A 594 25.43 -0.99 -34.64
N ALA A 595 25.85 -2.20 -34.32
CA ALA A 595 25.22 -3.03 -33.31
C ALA A 595 26.26 -3.49 -32.28
N VAL A 596 25.87 -3.60 -31.02
CA VAL A 596 26.70 -4.16 -29.94
C VAL A 596 25.96 -5.23 -29.19
N GLU A 597 26.66 -6.33 -28.89
CA GLU A 597 26.23 -7.30 -27.89
C GLU A 597 26.96 -7.03 -26.57
N VAL A 598 26.21 -6.95 -25.47
CA VAL A 598 26.74 -6.77 -24.11
C VAL A 598 26.28 -7.94 -23.24
N VAL A 599 27.22 -8.67 -22.66
CA VAL A 599 26.92 -9.82 -21.78
C VAL A 599 26.77 -9.35 -20.33
N GLY A 600 25.60 -9.59 -19.74
CA GLY A 600 25.25 -9.15 -18.39
C GLY A 600 25.78 -10.09 -17.30
N LYS A 601 26.43 -9.50 -16.28
CA LYS A 601 26.72 -10.19 -15.01
C LYS A 601 25.62 -9.97 -13.97
N GLU A 602 25.10 -8.74 -13.90
CA GLU A 602 23.97 -8.35 -13.07
C GLU A 602 22.68 -8.31 -13.90
N ALA A 603 21.54 -8.61 -13.28
CA ALA A 603 20.25 -8.30 -13.86
C ALA A 603 20.00 -6.78 -13.85
N LEU A 604 19.39 -6.24 -14.90
CA LEU A 604 19.05 -4.81 -15.01
C LEU A 604 17.62 -4.64 -15.58
N PRO A 605 16.75 -3.79 -14.99
CA PRO A 605 15.38 -3.56 -15.47
C PRO A 605 15.32 -2.71 -16.74
N ARG A 606 14.13 -2.60 -17.33
CA ARG A 606 13.85 -1.69 -18.45
C ARG A 606 13.94 -0.22 -18.02
N GLY A 607 14.38 0.68 -18.90
CA GLY A 607 14.43 2.13 -18.67
C GLY A 607 15.03 2.90 -19.84
N PRO A 608 15.13 4.24 -19.82
CA PRO A 608 15.82 5.01 -20.84
C PRO A 608 17.33 4.96 -20.61
N ALA A 609 18.12 4.97 -21.67
CA ALA A 609 19.58 5.08 -21.65
C ALA A 609 20.08 6.28 -22.44
N ASP A 610 20.92 7.10 -21.82
CA ASP A 610 21.75 8.07 -22.53
C ASP A 610 23.04 7.39 -22.98
N ILE A 611 23.33 7.38 -24.27
CA ILE A 611 24.43 6.63 -24.86
C ILE A 611 25.53 7.56 -25.35
N TYR A 612 26.77 7.26 -24.98
CA TYR A 612 27.97 8.00 -25.32
C TYR A 612 28.99 7.11 -26.01
N LEU A 613 29.66 7.63 -27.02
CA LEU A 613 30.77 7.00 -27.75
C LEU A 613 31.98 7.93 -27.72
N ASP A 614 33.12 7.44 -27.21
CA ASP A 614 34.35 8.23 -27.02
C ASP A 614 34.07 9.60 -26.36
N LYS A 615 33.36 9.56 -25.23
CA LYS A 615 32.89 10.71 -24.42
C LYS A 615 31.87 11.64 -25.10
N THR A 616 31.57 11.46 -26.38
CA THR A 616 30.59 12.25 -27.13
C THR A 616 29.20 11.64 -26.99
N PHE A 617 28.17 12.45 -26.75
CA PHE A 617 26.78 11.96 -26.76
C PHE A 617 26.39 11.47 -28.17
N LEU A 618 25.76 10.30 -28.25
CA LEU A 618 25.40 9.65 -29.50
C LEU A 618 23.88 9.65 -29.73
N LEU A 619 23.12 9.13 -28.77
CA LEU A 619 21.64 9.11 -28.77
C LEU A 619 21.12 8.79 -27.36
N SER A 620 19.83 9.07 -27.11
CA SER A 620 19.08 8.49 -26.00
C SER A 620 17.99 7.55 -26.57
N GLY A 621 17.76 6.42 -25.90
CA GLY A 621 16.81 5.40 -26.38
C GLY A 621 16.39 4.40 -25.29
N PRO A 622 15.47 3.47 -25.59
CA PRO A 622 15.06 2.45 -24.64
C PRO A 622 16.17 1.42 -24.42
N PHE A 623 16.42 1.12 -23.15
CA PHE A 623 17.19 -0.03 -22.69
C PHE A 623 16.19 -1.10 -22.28
N GLU A 624 16.13 -2.20 -23.04
CA GLU A 624 15.12 -3.25 -22.88
C GLU A 624 15.27 -4.12 -21.61
N GLY A 625 16.32 -3.87 -20.82
CA GLY A 625 16.70 -4.67 -19.67
C GLY A 625 17.78 -5.69 -20.03
N LEU A 626 18.28 -6.41 -19.02
CA LEU A 626 19.33 -7.40 -19.18
C LEU A 626 19.08 -8.59 -18.25
N PRO A 627 18.75 -9.79 -18.77
CA PRO A 627 18.54 -10.98 -17.98
C PRO A 627 19.75 -11.38 -17.11
N PRO A 628 19.56 -12.11 -15.99
CA PRO A 628 20.66 -12.72 -15.26
C PRO A 628 21.46 -13.64 -16.20
N GLY A 629 22.73 -13.32 -16.46
CA GLY A 629 23.54 -14.04 -17.45
C GLY A 629 23.09 -13.86 -18.92
N GLY A 630 22.24 -12.89 -19.20
CA GLY A 630 21.71 -12.60 -20.53
C GLY A 630 22.66 -11.82 -21.43
N VAL A 631 22.22 -11.63 -22.67
CA VAL A 631 22.89 -10.77 -23.67
C VAL A 631 21.91 -9.69 -24.10
N LEU A 632 22.33 -8.43 -23.98
CA LEU A 632 21.64 -7.28 -24.58
C LEU A 632 22.20 -7.08 -25.99
N GLN A 633 21.31 -6.96 -26.98
CA GLN A 633 21.63 -6.43 -28.30
C GLN A 633 21.10 -4.99 -28.40
N MET A 634 21.85 -4.10 -29.06
CA MET A 634 21.56 -2.67 -29.09
C MET A 634 22.14 -2.01 -30.35
N ALA A 635 21.34 -1.17 -31.01
CA ALA A 635 21.78 -0.36 -32.15
C ALA A 635 22.38 0.98 -31.69
N LEU A 636 23.50 1.38 -32.30
CA LEU A 636 24.26 2.60 -32.02
C LEU A 636 24.28 3.55 -33.23
N GLY A 637 23.14 3.66 -33.92
CA GLY A 637 22.98 4.51 -35.10
C GLY A 637 23.75 4.04 -36.34
N VAL A 638 23.76 4.88 -37.38
CA VAL A 638 24.37 4.59 -38.70
C VAL A 638 25.90 4.73 -38.64
N GLU A 639 26.62 3.90 -39.42
CA GLU A 639 28.05 4.00 -39.71
C GLU A 639 28.28 4.26 -41.20
N GLU A 640 28.31 5.54 -41.59
CA GLU A 640 28.44 5.98 -42.99
C GLU A 640 29.78 5.58 -43.64
N ARG A 641 30.77 5.17 -42.85
CA ARG A 641 32.08 4.71 -43.32
C ARG A 641 32.05 3.29 -43.89
N ILE A 642 30.96 2.53 -43.72
CA ILE A 642 30.78 1.25 -44.41
C ILE A 642 29.84 1.49 -45.59
N GLU A 643 30.38 1.46 -46.81
CA GLU A 643 29.58 1.61 -48.03
C GLU A 643 28.90 0.28 -48.35
N ILE A 644 27.58 0.30 -48.60
CA ILE A 644 26.82 -0.86 -49.10
C ILE A 644 26.02 -0.49 -50.34
N VAL A 645 26.03 -1.37 -51.34
CA VAL A 645 25.27 -1.23 -52.59
C VAL A 645 24.56 -2.54 -52.88
N ARG A 646 23.24 -2.48 -53.13
CA ARG A 646 22.40 -3.62 -53.56
C ARG A 646 21.91 -3.39 -54.97
N ASN A 647 22.07 -4.38 -55.83
CA ASN A 647 21.50 -4.44 -57.17
C ASN A 647 20.65 -5.71 -57.28
N THR A 648 19.48 -5.62 -57.90
CA THR A 648 18.65 -6.78 -58.25
C THR A 648 18.56 -6.95 -59.75
N ARG A 649 18.53 -8.21 -60.21
CA ARG A 649 18.26 -8.60 -61.59
C ARG A 649 17.12 -9.61 -61.60
N PHE A 650 16.32 -9.59 -62.65
CA PHE A 650 15.12 -10.42 -62.79
C PHE A 650 15.02 -10.98 -64.20
N LYS A 651 14.61 -12.25 -64.31
CA LYS A 651 14.43 -12.98 -65.58
C LYS A 651 13.22 -13.90 -65.48
N GLU A 652 12.15 -13.57 -66.22
CA GLU A 652 10.96 -14.42 -66.36
C GLU A 652 11.20 -15.47 -67.45
N SER A 653 10.85 -16.73 -67.18
CA SER A 653 10.76 -17.80 -68.16
C SER A 653 9.49 -18.63 -67.92
N SER A 654 9.10 -19.46 -68.89
CA SER A 654 7.93 -20.34 -68.77
C SER A 654 8.31 -21.79 -69.04
N SER A 655 7.67 -22.72 -68.32
CA SER A 655 7.92 -24.16 -68.42
C SER A 655 6.63 -24.97 -68.53
N GLY A 656 6.77 -26.20 -69.05
CA GLY A 656 5.72 -27.20 -69.19
C GLY A 656 4.96 -27.19 -70.52
N MET A 657 4.63 -28.41 -71.01
CA MET A 657 3.74 -28.62 -72.17
C MET A 657 2.29 -28.94 -71.78
N VAL A 658 1.99 -29.12 -70.49
CA VAL A 658 0.69 -29.61 -69.99
C VAL A 658 0.12 -28.70 -68.90
N SER A 659 0.91 -28.39 -67.86
CA SER A 659 0.68 -27.23 -67.00
C SER A 659 1.57 -26.07 -67.47
N LYS A 660 1.07 -24.83 -67.34
CA LYS A 660 1.86 -23.62 -67.60
C LYS A 660 2.31 -23.01 -66.26
N SER A 661 3.61 -23.09 -65.97
CA SER A 661 4.24 -22.36 -64.87
C SER A 661 5.11 -21.21 -65.40
N ARG A 662 5.15 -20.13 -64.63
CA ARG A 662 6.19 -19.10 -64.72
C ARG A 662 7.29 -19.45 -63.73
N ASN A 663 8.53 -19.34 -64.17
CA ASN A 663 9.71 -19.44 -63.33
C ASN A 663 10.34 -18.04 -63.30
N LEU A 664 10.26 -17.38 -62.16
CA LEU A 664 10.80 -16.04 -61.92
C LEU A 664 12.18 -16.20 -61.29
N GLU A 665 13.23 -16.01 -62.08
CA GLU A 665 14.61 -16.07 -61.62
C GLU A 665 15.04 -14.68 -61.14
N HIS A 666 15.31 -14.56 -59.85
CA HIS A 666 15.80 -13.33 -59.21
C HIS A 666 17.28 -13.52 -58.83
N THR A 667 18.07 -12.47 -59.03
CA THR A 667 19.48 -12.39 -58.60
C THR A 667 19.66 -11.14 -57.74
N ILE A 668 20.16 -11.32 -56.51
CA ILE A 668 20.55 -10.26 -55.59
C ILE A 668 22.07 -10.17 -55.60
N GLU A 669 22.62 -8.99 -55.90
CA GLU A 669 24.06 -8.68 -55.83
C GLU A 669 24.27 -7.57 -54.80
N VAL A 670 24.96 -7.87 -53.70
CA VAL A 670 25.35 -6.89 -52.68
C VAL A 670 26.87 -6.70 -52.69
N GLU A 671 27.34 -5.47 -52.78
CA GLU A 671 28.76 -5.11 -52.58
C GLU A 671 28.88 -4.33 -51.27
N VAL A 672 29.84 -4.73 -50.43
CA VAL A 672 30.13 -4.10 -49.14
C VAL A 672 31.60 -3.70 -49.10
N LYS A 673 31.88 -2.48 -48.61
CA LYS A 673 33.24 -1.96 -48.37
C LYS A 673 33.40 -1.53 -46.92
N ASN A 674 34.46 -2.02 -46.27
CA ASN A 674 34.87 -1.47 -44.99
C ASN A 674 35.75 -0.22 -45.17
N GLY A 675 35.20 0.99 -44.96
CA GLY A 675 35.96 2.24 -44.93
C GLY A 675 36.46 2.64 -43.53
N LEU A 676 36.40 1.74 -42.55
CA LEU A 676 36.97 1.96 -41.21
C LEU A 676 38.49 1.71 -41.22
N GLY A 677 39.21 2.37 -40.32
CA GLY A 677 40.64 2.11 -40.07
C GLY A 677 40.92 0.86 -39.23
N ARG A 678 40.01 -0.13 -39.22
CA ARG A 678 40.07 -1.37 -38.45
C ARG A 678 39.17 -2.45 -39.08
N ALA A 679 39.42 -3.72 -38.79
CA ALA A 679 38.56 -4.82 -39.24
C ALA A 679 37.12 -4.69 -38.72
N ALA A 680 36.15 -5.23 -39.47
CA ALA A 680 34.72 -5.10 -39.19
C ALA A 680 33.94 -6.39 -39.48
N GLU A 681 33.24 -6.92 -38.48
CA GLU A 681 32.23 -7.98 -38.63
C GLU A 681 30.92 -7.39 -39.15
N ILE A 682 30.49 -7.81 -40.34
CA ILE A 682 29.31 -7.26 -41.02
C ILE A 682 28.28 -8.38 -41.29
N GLU A 683 27.05 -8.15 -40.85
CA GLU A 683 25.88 -9.00 -41.08
C GLU A 683 24.92 -8.32 -42.07
N VAL A 684 24.77 -8.91 -43.26
CA VAL A 684 23.84 -8.43 -44.30
C VAL A 684 22.60 -9.31 -44.31
N ARG A 685 21.42 -8.73 -44.06
CA ARG A 685 20.14 -9.43 -43.96
C ARG A 685 19.28 -9.22 -45.21
N GLU A 686 18.69 -10.30 -45.70
CA GLU A 686 17.74 -10.34 -46.82
C GLU A 686 16.49 -11.16 -46.45
N ARG A 687 15.45 -11.06 -47.28
CA ARG A 687 14.22 -11.87 -47.15
C ARG A 687 13.73 -12.36 -48.50
N LEU A 688 13.36 -13.65 -48.55
CA LEU A 688 12.72 -14.28 -49.70
C LEU A 688 11.19 -14.33 -49.49
N PRO A 689 10.39 -14.15 -50.57
CA PRO A 689 8.95 -14.32 -50.49
C PRO A 689 8.60 -15.73 -50.02
N GLN A 690 7.60 -15.86 -49.15
CA GLN A 690 7.02 -17.14 -48.75
C GLN A 690 5.63 -17.31 -49.38
N PRO A 691 5.25 -18.50 -49.85
CA PRO A 691 3.90 -18.76 -50.33
C PRO A 691 2.92 -18.83 -49.15
N ASP A 692 1.69 -18.34 -49.34
CA ASP A 692 0.63 -18.54 -48.36
C ASP A 692 0.32 -20.05 -48.20
N GLN A 693 -0.09 -20.44 -46.99
CA GLN A 693 -0.33 -21.84 -46.60
C GLN A 693 -1.43 -22.53 -47.43
N LEU A 694 -2.31 -21.75 -48.07
CA LEU A 694 -3.33 -22.23 -49.00
C LEU A 694 -2.76 -22.48 -50.41
N THR A 695 -1.67 -21.80 -50.81
CA THR A 695 -1.08 -21.84 -52.17
C THR A 695 0.00 -22.91 -52.34
N LYS A 696 -0.35 -24.19 -52.13
CA LYS A 696 0.53 -25.37 -52.29
C LYS A 696 1.04 -25.65 -53.72
N GLU A 697 0.82 -24.74 -54.66
CA GLU A 697 1.29 -24.81 -56.05
C GLU A 697 2.45 -23.83 -56.35
N VAL A 698 2.87 -23.03 -55.37
CA VAL A 698 3.98 -22.08 -55.48
C VAL A 698 5.20 -22.63 -54.76
N GLU A 699 6.36 -22.61 -55.43
CA GLU A 699 7.63 -23.14 -54.92
C GLU A 699 8.71 -22.05 -54.98
N VAL A 700 9.53 -21.94 -53.93
CA VAL A 700 10.62 -20.97 -53.83
C VAL A 700 11.93 -21.72 -53.58
N VAL A 701 12.83 -21.71 -54.57
CA VAL A 701 14.06 -22.51 -54.57
C VAL A 701 15.26 -21.57 -54.59
N VAL A 702 16.18 -21.72 -53.64
CA VAL A 702 17.50 -21.06 -53.71
C VAL A 702 18.39 -21.86 -54.67
N ASN A 703 18.72 -21.27 -55.82
CA ASN A 703 19.56 -21.89 -56.83
C ASN A 703 21.06 -21.78 -56.46
N ARG A 704 21.46 -20.67 -55.82
CA ARG A 704 22.84 -20.34 -55.47
C ARG A 704 22.89 -19.30 -54.35
N SER A 705 23.88 -19.40 -53.47
CA SER A 705 24.42 -18.24 -52.74
C SER A 705 25.95 -18.30 -52.73
N ALA A 706 26.61 -17.14 -52.78
CA ALA A 706 28.07 -17.00 -52.76
C ALA A 706 28.49 -15.64 -52.14
N PRO A 707 29.06 -15.58 -50.92
CA PRO A 707 29.23 -16.68 -49.97
C PRO A 707 27.91 -17.38 -49.62
N GLU A 708 28.00 -18.60 -49.10
CA GLU A 708 26.80 -19.32 -48.66
C GLU A 708 26.13 -18.57 -47.50
N TRP A 709 24.83 -18.29 -47.65
CA TRP A 709 24.06 -17.60 -46.61
C TRP A 709 23.43 -18.58 -45.61
N GLU A 710 23.22 -18.14 -44.37
CA GLU A 710 22.50 -18.90 -43.36
C GLU A 710 21.05 -18.38 -43.20
N ALA A 711 20.11 -19.27 -42.91
CA ALA A 711 18.72 -18.89 -42.61
C ALA A 711 18.67 -18.04 -41.32
N PHE A 712 17.77 -17.07 -41.28
CA PHE A 712 17.69 -16.08 -40.20
C PHE A 712 16.24 -15.78 -39.78
N GLU A 713 15.93 -16.09 -38.53
CA GLU A 713 14.68 -15.70 -37.87
C GLU A 713 14.95 -14.54 -36.89
N PRO A 714 14.35 -13.35 -37.09
CA PRO A 714 14.42 -12.25 -36.14
C PRO A 714 13.64 -12.59 -34.86
N LYS A 715 14.31 -12.70 -33.71
CA LYS A 715 13.67 -12.95 -32.40
C LYS A 715 12.60 -11.92 -32.03
N GLU A 716 12.72 -10.71 -32.57
CA GLU A 716 11.82 -9.57 -32.36
C GLU A 716 10.52 -9.67 -33.20
N GLN A 717 10.45 -10.60 -34.16
CA GLN A 717 9.30 -10.78 -35.05
C GLN A 717 8.86 -12.26 -35.08
N PRO A 718 8.12 -12.74 -34.04
CA PRO A 718 7.62 -14.11 -34.00
C PRO A 718 6.73 -14.42 -35.21
N GLY A 719 7.04 -15.50 -35.93
CA GLY A 719 6.34 -15.87 -37.18
C GLY A 719 6.88 -15.19 -38.44
N PHE A 720 8.03 -14.50 -38.37
CA PHE A 720 8.76 -14.08 -39.57
C PHE A 720 9.46 -15.28 -40.21
N GLU A 721 9.06 -15.61 -41.44
CA GLU A 721 9.63 -16.71 -42.24
C GLU A 721 10.41 -16.18 -43.45
N GLY A 722 11.32 -17.00 -44.00
CA GLY A 722 12.02 -16.67 -45.25
C GLY A 722 13.21 -15.71 -45.14
N GLY A 723 13.69 -15.40 -43.94
CA GLY A 723 14.88 -14.57 -43.73
C GLY A 723 16.19 -15.31 -43.98
N TYR A 724 17.18 -14.60 -44.52
CA TYR A 724 18.54 -15.09 -44.74
C TYR A 724 19.55 -14.01 -44.34
N ARG A 725 20.77 -14.42 -43.99
CA ARG A 725 21.88 -13.48 -43.76
C ARG A 725 23.22 -14.01 -44.27
N TRP A 726 24.06 -13.08 -44.72
CA TRP A 726 25.49 -13.28 -44.83
C TRP A 726 26.20 -12.72 -43.60
N ARG A 727 27.33 -13.31 -43.25
CA ARG A 727 28.29 -12.77 -42.27
C ARG A 727 29.68 -12.78 -42.86
N THR A 728 30.40 -11.67 -42.69
CA THR A 728 31.75 -11.49 -43.24
C THR A 728 32.58 -10.60 -42.32
N SER A 729 33.86 -10.92 -42.17
CA SER A 729 34.83 -10.04 -41.54
C SER A 729 35.65 -9.37 -42.65
N LEU A 730 35.72 -8.04 -42.67
CA LEU A 730 36.44 -7.26 -43.68
C LEU A 730 37.55 -6.43 -43.03
N GLU A 731 38.76 -6.51 -43.57
CA GLU A 731 39.91 -5.70 -43.17
C GLU A 731 39.78 -4.22 -43.63
N PRO A 732 40.62 -3.29 -43.12
CA PRO A 732 40.57 -1.87 -43.50
C PRO A 732 40.69 -1.63 -45.01
N GLY A 733 39.67 -1.01 -45.60
CA GLY A 733 39.59 -0.74 -47.04
C GLY A 733 39.13 -1.91 -47.90
N GLU A 734 38.90 -3.09 -47.33
CA GLU A 734 38.50 -4.28 -48.08
C GLU A 734 37.09 -4.15 -48.67
N ARG A 735 36.87 -4.86 -49.80
CA ARG A 735 35.59 -4.99 -50.49
C ARG A 735 35.25 -6.44 -50.73
N THR A 736 34.02 -6.83 -50.42
CA THR A 736 33.47 -8.14 -50.78
C THR A 736 32.18 -8.00 -51.58
N LYS A 737 31.83 -9.07 -52.31
CA LYS A 737 30.59 -9.19 -53.07
C LYS A 737 29.86 -10.45 -52.64
N MET A 738 28.56 -10.31 -52.44
CA MET A 738 27.64 -11.36 -52.03
C MET A 738 26.58 -11.51 -53.13
N GLU A 739 26.36 -12.73 -53.60
CA GLU A 739 25.38 -13.06 -54.64
C GLU A 739 24.40 -14.09 -54.06
N ALA A 740 23.09 -13.90 -54.31
CA ALA A 740 22.09 -14.95 -54.16
C ALA A 740 21.22 -15.03 -55.41
N VAL A 741 20.91 -16.24 -55.86
CA VAL A 741 20.00 -16.51 -56.97
C VAL A 741 18.90 -17.44 -56.48
N TYR A 742 17.64 -17.05 -56.67
CA TYR A 742 16.48 -17.87 -56.34
C TYR A 742 15.46 -17.87 -57.46
N THR A 743 14.70 -18.97 -57.57
CA THR A 743 13.56 -19.10 -58.48
C THR A 743 12.27 -19.14 -57.68
N VAL A 744 11.29 -18.30 -58.04
CA VAL A 744 9.89 -18.50 -57.66
C VAL A 744 9.16 -19.16 -58.83
N THR A 745 8.71 -20.40 -58.63
CA THR A 745 7.89 -21.13 -59.59
C THR A 745 6.42 -20.96 -59.20
N LEU A 746 5.60 -20.40 -60.10
CA LEU A 746 4.15 -20.27 -59.88
C LEU A 746 3.31 -20.56 -61.14
N PRO A 747 2.14 -21.21 -60.99
CA PRO A 747 1.15 -21.33 -62.05
C PRO A 747 0.71 -19.97 -62.63
N PHE A 748 0.41 -19.94 -63.93
CA PHE A 748 -0.06 -18.72 -64.64
C PHE A 748 -1.35 -18.07 -64.06
N LYS A 749 -2.09 -18.77 -63.20
CA LYS A 749 -3.30 -18.29 -62.51
C LYS A 749 -3.01 -17.45 -61.25
N TYR A 750 -1.76 -17.41 -60.79
CA TYR A 750 -1.33 -16.60 -59.66
C TYR A 750 -0.45 -15.43 -60.14
N GLU A 751 -0.32 -14.42 -59.30
CA GLU A 751 0.56 -13.26 -59.46
C GLU A 751 1.13 -12.89 -58.08
N LEU A 752 2.29 -12.23 -58.04
CA LEU A 752 2.89 -11.74 -56.80
C LEU A 752 2.04 -10.59 -56.25
N GLU A 753 1.70 -10.66 -54.95
CA GLU A 753 0.93 -9.61 -54.28
C GLU A 753 1.70 -8.27 -54.30
N GLY A 754 0.99 -7.17 -54.53
CA GLY A 754 1.59 -5.86 -54.78
C GLY A 754 2.15 -5.64 -56.19
N GLY A 755 2.22 -6.67 -57.04
CA GLY A 755 2.49 -6.55 -58.49
C GLY A 755 3.90 -6.15 -58.92
N ASN A 756 4.80 -5.76 -58.00
CA ASN A 756 6.19 -5.51 -58.32
C ASN A 756 6.95 -6.83 -58.51
N ARG A 757 7.12 -7.26 -59.76
CA ARG A 757 7.83 -8.51 -60.08
C ARG A 757 9.36 -8.44 -59.93
N ARG A 758 9.95 -7.36 -59.40
CA ARG A 758 11.42 -7.18 -59.30
C ARG A 758 12.02 -7.33 -57.91
N ASP A 759 11.24 -7.20 -56.84
CA ASP A 759 11.73 -7.08 -55.45
C ASP A 759 11.11 -8.08 -54.48
#